data_AF-A0A1M6ZZQ7-F1
#
_entry.id   AF-A0A1M6ZZQ7-F1
#
_cell.length_a   1.000
_cell.length_b   1.000
_cell.length_c   1.000
_cell.angle_alpha   90.00
_cell.angle_beta   90.00
_cell.angle_gamma   90.00
#
_symmetry.space_group_name_H-M   'P 1'
#
loop_
_entity.id
_entity.type
_entity.pdbx_description
1 polymer ?
#
loop_
_entity_poly.entity_id
_entity_poly.type
_entity_poly.pdbx_seq_one_letter_code
_entity_poly.pdbx_strand_id
1 'polypeptide(L)'
;MRALKIAGAAIVAVIVVIALLLVIGVPSSFLTSQIEARVERETGYKLTVNGGAKVGLWPSLNVTLNDVTLQDPKERDNDNRITAGSIQADMTLASVWAGKPEISELVIVRPVVNVPLQRERLKDAAPAAKPLAAGAGNAVSIEHVSITGGTVVFSNLRDRVENKIETINADVTVDADRKIRMTGNARSGDTPLKFEIKAAPPAPPLERQNIPTEIKLDAPGLLQAPLSAKAEVRLNGSVVMINGLTGVLGDGAFNGWASVDLASKPLVKLDLDFQRLALAKSPDSTGSAAQPWSNATIDLNGLNYVDVQARISSAELTVGDGHFAPAAIEATLASGVLKAQVSNLGAYGGSANGDVTIHASTANPSFALRADLTGVRALPLLKGLADFDKLDGKLQTRISVRSSGNSQRAIMANMSGTTFAVFQDGAIKGLNVAQMIRSLTASTLSGWQESSEQATDLSQLSASFKIDKGQAQTTDLNLVGPLVKMTGVGTIDLGTKQIGFRVEPKLVMTTEGQGRPTEPVGLGIPVMIEGPWGAPRIYPEMQGMLDNPEAAYARLKEMGKGLFGANGGGLNSSGIGAALGGLLGGGQAGAAGTPDTGQSGKPNDPLGGQLGETIGNLLQQGLSGLGQGATGQGGARPTQGRSILNPNASTPAAPAETTAPPAPADATPQQDSQPMNDVLRQLFNR
;
A
#
# COMPACT_ATOMS: atom_id res chain seq x y z
N MET A 1 -67.45 -33.91 -40.64
CA MET A 1 -66.44 -35.00 -40.48
C MET A 1 -65.37 -35.09 -41.57
N ARG A 2 -65.63 -34.89 -42.87
CA ARG A 2 -64.56 -35.05 -43.91
C ARG A 2 -63.42 -34.01 -43.80
N ALA A 3 -63.72 -32.73 -43.55
CA ALA A 3 -62.70 -31.68 -43.38
C ALA A 3 -61.70 -31.97 -42.24
N LEU A 4 -62.17 -32.51 -41.11
CA LEU A 4 -61.32 -32.84 -39.96
C LEU A 4 -60.30 -33.96 -40.28
N LYS A 5 -60.66 -34.91 -41.14
CA LYS A 5 -59.77 -35.98 -41.59
C LYS A 5 -58.69 -35.47 -42.56
N ILE A 6 -59.01 -34.48 -43.39
CA ILE A 6 -58.05 -33.85 -44.31
C ILE A 6 -57.06 -32.96 -43.53
N ALA A 7 -57.54 -32.20 -42.53
CA ALA A 7 -56.67 -31.43 -41.64
C ALA A 7 -55.71 -32.33 -40.83
N GLY A 8 -56.20 -33.44 -40.27
CA GLY A 8 -55.36 -34.42 -39.58
C GLY A 8 -54.31 -35.07 -40.49
N ALA A 9 -54.69 -35.44 -41.73
CA ALA A 9 -53.77 -35.99 -42.71
C ALA A 9 -52.69 -34.98 -43.15
N ALA A 10 -53.04 -33.70 -43.29
CA ALA A 10 -52.08 -32.64 -43.62
C ALA A 10 -51.05 -32.42 -42.49
N ILE A 11 -51.48 -32.43 -41.23
CA ILE A 11 -50.59 -32.33 -40.07
C ILE A 11 -49.64 -33.53 -40.01
N VAL A 12 -50.15 -34.76 -40.19
CA VAL A 12 -49.30 -35.97 -40.24
C VAL A 12 -48.33 -35.93 -41.41
N ALA A 13 -48.75 -35.47 -42.61
CA ALA A 13 -47.87 -35.32 -43.76
C ALA A 13 -46.76 -34.29 -43.50
N VAL A 14 -47.05 -33.16 -42.86
CA VAL A 14 -46.04 -32.16 -42.46
C VAL A 14 -45.08 -32.74 -41.42
N ILE A 15 -45.57 -33.49 -40.43
CA ILE A 15 -44.72 -34.18 -39.44
C ILE A 15 -43.81 -35.21 -40.13
N VAL A 16 -44.33 -35.99 -41.09
CA VAL A 16 -43.53 -36.97 -41.86
C VAL A 16 -42.52 -36.29 -42.78
N VAL A 17 -42.85 -35.15 -43.39
CA VAL A 17 -41.89 -34.36 -44.19
C VAL A 17 -40.80 -33.75 -43.30
N ILE A 18 -41.15 -33.23 -42.11
CA ILE A 18 -40.16 -32.74 -41.13
C ILE A 18 -39.28 -33.88 -40.61
N ALA A 19 -39.85 -35.06 -40.34
CA ALA A 19 -39.10 -36.26 -39.96
C ALA A 19 -38.18 -36.77 -41.09
N LEU A 20 -38.62 -36.71 -42.35
CA LEU A 20 -37.79 -37.04 -43.51
C LEU A 20 -36.67 -36.01 -43.70
N LEU A 21 -36.93 -34.71 -43.55
CA LEU A 21 -35.90 -33.66 -43.59
C LEU A 21 -34.90 -33.80 -42.43
N LEU A 22 -35.34 -34.29 -41.27
CA LEU A 22 -34.47 -34.66 -40.14
C LEU A 22 -33.57 -35.87 -40.46
N VAL A 23 -34.10 -36.90 -41.14
CA VAL A 23 -33.34 -38.10 -41.55
C VAL A 23 -32.38 -37.80 -42.71
N ILE A 24 -32.76 -36.90 -43.62
CA ILE A 24 -31.94 -36.46 -44.77
C ILE A 24 -30.87 -35.45 -44.34
N GLY A 25 -31.10 -34.74 -43.22
CA GLY A 25 -30.25 -33.66 -42.71
C GLY A 25 -30.55 -32.33 -43.40
N VAL A 26 -30.93 -31.32 -42.63
CA VAL A 26 -31.06 -29.95 -43.16
C VAL A 26 -29.68 -29.45 -43.57
N PRO A 27 -29.49 -28.92 -44.80
CA PRO A 27 -28.20 -28.39 -45.23
C PRO A 27 -27.74 -27.27 -44.28
N SER A 28 -26.68 -27.54 -43.53
CA SER A 28 -26.15 -26.62 -42.51
C SER A 28 -25.75 -25.25 -43.09
N SER A 29 -25.38 -25.21 -44.37
CA SER A 29 -25.06 -23.99 -45.13
C SER A 29 -26.23 -23.02 -45.33
N PHE A 30 -27.48 -23.51 -45.39
CA PHE A 30 -28.65 -22.63 -45.46
C PHE A 30 -28.95 -21.99 -44.10
N LEU A 31 -28.80 -22.77 -43.02
CA LEU A 31 -28.99 -22.30 -41.65
C LEU A 31 -27.94 -21.25 -41.26
N THR A 32 -26.65 -21.50 -41.53
CA THR A 32 -25.58 -20.55 -41.20
C THR A 32 -25.79 -19.21 -41.91
N SER A 33 -26.03 -19.20 -43.22
CA SER A 33 -26.21 -17.95 -43.98
C SER A 33 -27.40 -17.09 -43.50
N GLN A 34 -28.50 -17.70 -43.05
CA GLN A 34 -29.64 -16.96 -42.50
C GLN A 34 -29.36 -16.41 -41.09
N ILE A 35 -28.65 -17.17 -40.25
CA ILE A 35 -28.24 -16.72 -38.92
C ILE A 35 -27.20 -15.59 -39.04
N GLU A 36 -26.20 -15.74 -39.91
CA GLU A 36 -25.17 -14.73 -40.20
C GLU A 36 -25.80 -13.42 -40.67
N ALA A 37 -26.68 -13.47 -41.68
CA ALA A 37 -27.37 -12.29 -42.21
C ALA A 37 -28.37 -11.66 -41.22
N ARG A 38 -28.82 -12.39 -40.19
CA ARG A 38 -29.67 -11.84 -39.11
C ARG A 38 -28.84 -11.18 -38.02
N VAL A 39 -27.77 -11.82 -37.57
CA VAL A 39 -26.84 -11.28 -36.57
C VAL A 39 -26.16 -10.01 -37.09
N GLU A 40 -25.73 -9.98 -38.36
CA GLU A 40 -25.16 -8.77 -38.98
C GLU A 40 -26.18 -7.62 -39.04
N ARG A 41 -27.46 -7.92 -39.26
CA ARG A 41 -28.54 -6.92 -39.32
C ARG A 41 -28.94 -6.37 -37.95
N GLU A 42 -28.91 -7.19 -36.91
CA GLU A 42 -29.36 -6.79 -35.56
C GLU A 42 -28.22 -6.25 -34.68
N THR A 43 -27.01 -6.80 -34.80
CA THR A 43 -25.85 -6.42 -33.98
C THR A 43 -24.89 -5.48 -34.70
N GLY A 44 -24.91 -5.47 -36.04
CA GLY A 44 -23.91 -4.79 -36.86
C GLY A 44 -22.60 -5.55 -37.06
N TYR A 45 -22.41 -6.71 -36.41
CA TYR A 45 -21.20 -7.53 -36.52
C TYR A 45 -21.33 -8.63 -37.55
N LYS A 46 -20.27 -8.86 -38.32
CA LYS A 46 -20.19 -10.00 -39.24
C LYS A 46 -19.92 -11.29 -38.46
N LEU A 47 -20.89 -12.20 -38.50
CA LEU A 47 -20.75 -13.57 -38.02
C LEU A 47 -20.13 -14.45 -39.11
N THR A 48 -19.33 -15.45 -38.71
CA THR A 48 -18.82 -16.50 -39.60
C THR A 48 -18.73 -17.81 -38.83
N VAL A 49 -19.40 -18.86 -39.30
CA VAL A 49 -19.46 -20.18 -38.64
C VAL A 49 -18.62 -21.20 -39.41
N ASN A 50 -17.41 -21.50 -38.93
CA ASN A 50 -16.47 -22.37 -39.67
C ASN A 50 -16.69 -23.87 -39.40
N GLY A 51 -17.10 -24.25 -38.19
CA GLY A 51 -17.29 -25.64 -37.77
C GLY A 51 -18.69 -26.20 -38.06
N GLY A 52 -19.52 -25.41 -38.76
CA GLY A 52 -20.89 -25.76 -39.13
C GLY A 52 -21.92 -25.69 -37.99
N ALA A 53 -23.19 -25.72 -38.39
CA ALA A 53 -24.35 -25.69 -37.51
C ALA A 53 -25.00 -27.08 -37.38
N LYS A 54 -25.45 -27.43 -36.17
CA LYS A 54 -26.33 -28.57 -35.86
C LYS A 54 -27.64 -28.04 -35.28
N VAL A 55 -28.74 -28.72 -35.58
CA VAL A 55 -30.06 -28.37 -35.05
C VAL A 55 -30.74 -29.62 -34.48
N GLY A 56 -31.08 -29.58 -33.18
CA GLY A 56 -31.97 -30.52 -32.52
C GLY A 56 -33.40 -29.95 -32.49
N LEU A 57 -34.41 -30.80 -32.67
CA LEU A 57 -35.82 -30.38 -32.86
C LEU A 57 -36.80 -31.00 -31.85
N TRP A 58 -36.31 -31.61 -30.77
CA TRP A 58 -37.17 -32.22 -29.74
C TRP A 58 -36.46 -32.36 -28.39
N PRO A 59 -37.09 -32.02 -27.24
CA PRO A 59 -38.41 -31.39 -27.11
C PRO A 59 -38.40 -29.87 -27.36
N SER A 60 -37.24 -29.22 -27.29
CA SER A 60 -36.98 -27.82 -27.68
C SER A 60 -36.23 -27.75 -29.02
N LEU A 61 -36.12 -26.55 -29.59
CA LEU A 61 -35.20 -26.28 -30.69
C LEU A 61 -33.82 -25.94 -30.11
N ASN A 62 -32.86 -26.85 -30.25
CA ASN A 62 -31.45 -26.60 -29.94
C ASN A 62 -30.72 -26.19 -31.22
N VAL A 63 -29.99 -25.09 -31.21
CA VAL A 63 -29.09 -24.68 -32.30
C VAL A 63 -27.67 -24.62 -31.78
N THR A 64 -26.79 -25.50 -32.28
CA THR A 64 -25.36 -25.53 -31.92
C THR A 64 -24.51 -25.09 -33.11
N LEU A 65 -23.80 -23.98 -32.96
CA LEU A 65 -22.81 -23.45 -33.91
C LEU A 65 -21.40 -23.77 -33.40
N ASN A 66 -20.52 -24.27 -34.27
CA ASN A 66 -19.13 -24.61 -33.90
C ASN A 66 -18.14 -23.70 -34.63
N ASP A 67 -17.01 -23.41 -33.98
CA ASP A 67 -15.93 -22.53 -34.46
C ASP A 67 -16.45 -21.19 -35.01
N VAL A 68 -17.14 -20.48 -34.13
CA VAL A 68 -17.80 -19.20 -34.42
C VAL A 68 -16.79 -18.06 -34.33
N THR A 69 -16.85 -17.15 -35.29
CA THR A 69 -16.11 -15.89 -35.30
C THR A 69 -17.07 -14.72 -35.45
N LEU A 70 -16.87 -13.67 -34.65
CA LEU A 70 -17.56 -12.39 -34.72
C LEU A 70 -16.53 -11.28 -34.95
N GLN A 71 -16.78 -10.42 -35.94
CA GLN A 71 -15.86 -9.34 -36.34
C GLN A 71 -16.65 -8.06 -36.67
N ASP A 72 -16.17 -6.89 -36.27
CA ASP A 72 -16.74 -5.61 -36.72
C ASP A 72 -16.38 -5.39 -38.20
N PRO A 73 -17.36 -5.26 -39.12
CA PRO A 73 -17.08 -5.06 -40.55
C PRO A 73 -16.48 -3.67 -40.88
N LYS A 74 -16.39 -2.74 -39.92
CA LYS A 74 -15.80 -1.40 -40.09
C LYS A 74 -14.34 -1.32 -39.64
N GLU A 75 -13.87 -2.27 -38.83
CA GLU A 75 -12.48 -2.31 -38.40
C GLU A 75 -11.62 -3.03 -39.45
N ARG A 76 -10.58 -2.33 -39.92
CA ARG A 76 -9.76 -2.76 -41.06
C ARG A 76 -8.63 -3.71 -40.66
N ASP A 77 -8.26 -3.71 -39.37
CA ASP A 77 -7.35 -4.66 -38.75
C ASP A 77 -8.14 -5.73 -38.00
N ASN A 78 -7.62 -6.97 -38.00
CA ASN A 78 -8.29 -8.14 -37.38
C ASN A 78 -8.16 -8.18 -35.84
N ASP A 79 -7.79 -7.07 -35.21
CA ASP A 79 -7.43 -6.99 -33.78
C ASP A 79 -8.63 -7.21 -32.85
N ASN A 80 -9.84 -6.80 -33.25
CA ASN A 80 -11.04 -6.83 -32.44
C ASN A 80 -11.94 -8.04 -32.77
N ARG A 81 -11.32 -9.22 -32.87
CA ARG A 81 -12.01 -10.47 -33.22
C ARG A 81 -12.41 -11.24 -31.97
N ILE A 82 -13.70 -11.55 -31.86
CA ILE A 82 -14.25 -12.47 -30.87
C ILE A 82 -14.38 -13.85 -31.54
N THR A 83 -13.87 -14.90 -30.92
CA THR A 83 -14.07 -16.28 -31.37
C THR A 83 -14.69 -17.13 -30.27
N ALA A 84 -15.43 -18.19 -30.61
CA ALA A 84 -15.94 -19.15 -29.64
C ALA A 84 -15.88 -20.57 -30.21
N GLY A 85 -15.46 -21.54 -29.39
CA GLY A 85 -15.37 -22.94 -29.80
C GLY A 85 -16.74 -23.55 -30.13
N SER A 86 -17.75 -23.23 -29.33
CA SER A 86 -19.15 -23.43 -29.72
C SER A 86 -20.09 -22.44 -29.04
N ILE A 87 -21.22 -22.17 -29.70
CA ILE A 87 -22.36 -21.43 -29.17
C ILE A 87 -23.58 -22.34 -29.31
N GLN A 88 -24.29 -22.59 -28.21
CA GLN A 88 -25.51 -23.40 -28.17
C GLN A 88 -26.66 -22.50 -27.71
N ALA A 89 -27.76 -22.48 -28.45
CA ALA A 89 -28.95 -21.70 -28.12
C ALA A 89 -30.17 -22.62 -28.10
N ASP A 90 -30.87 -22.67 -26.96
CA ASP A 90 -32.12 -23.41 -26.78
C ASP A 90 -33.32 -22.47 -26.84
N MET A 91 -34.29 -22.85 -27.66
CA MET A 91 -35.42 -21.99 -28.05
C MET A 91 -36.72 -22.80 -28.03
N THR A 92 -37.83 -22.15 -27.70
CA THR A 92 -39.15 -22.79 -27.78
C THR A 92 -39.65 -22.81 -29.22
N LEU A 93 -40.17 -23.95 -29.70
CA LEU A 93 -40.72 -24.04 -31.07
C LEU A 93 -41.85 -23.01 -31.31
N ALA A 94 -42.64 -22.70 -30.28
CA ALA A 94 -43.71 -21.72 -30.34
C ALA A 94 -43.22 -20.28 -30.59
N SER A 95 -42.15 -19.84 -29.92
CA SER A 95 -41.59 -18.48 -30.07
C SER A 95 -41.02 -18.25 -31.48
N VAL A 96 -40.32 -19.26 -32.00
CA VAL A 96 -39.78 -19.29 -33.36
C VAL A 96 -40.89 -19.23 -34.41
N TRP A 97 -41.97 -20.02 -34.24
CA TRP A 97 -43.14 -19.98 -35.12
C TRP A 97 -43.93 -18.66 -35.03
N ALA A 98 -43.94 -18.01 -33.87
CA ALA A 98 -44.55 -16.69 -33.68
C ALA A 98 -43.71 -15.53 -34.27
N GLY A 99 -42.51 -15.81 -34.81
CA GLY A 99 -41.60 -14.79 -35.35
C GLY A 99 -40.93 -13.93 -34.28
N LYS A 100 -41.05 -14.31 -33.01
CA LYS A 100 -40.45 -13.67 -31.84
C LYS A 100 -39.64 -14.71 -31.07
N PRO A 101 -38.45 -15.09 -31.57
CA PRO A 101 -37.63 -16.10 -30.91
C PRO A 101 -37.27 -15.70 -29.48
N GLU A 102 -37.57 -16.58 -28.53
CA GLU A 102 -37.18 -16.49 -27.13
C GLU A 102 -36.10 -17.55 -26.88
N ILE A 103 -34.92 -17.12 -26.42
CA ILE A 103 -33.78 -18.00 -26.09
C ILE A 103 -33.83 -18.27 -24.60
N SER A 104 -34.16 -19.51 -24.22
CA SER A 104 -34.19 -19.90 -22.80
C SER A 104 -32.79 -20.13 -22.25
N GLU A 105 -31.88 -20.75 -23.01
CA GLU A 105 -30.49 -20.97 -22.60
C GLU A 105 -29.52 -20.66 -23.75
N LEU A 106 -28.43 -19.94 -23.45
CA LEU A 106 -27.35 -19.61 -24.38
C LEU A 106 -25.99 -20.01 -23.77
N VAL A 107 -25.43 -21.13 -24.21
CA VAL A 107 -24.13 -21.63 -23.74
C VAL A 107 -23.01 -21.24 -24.70
N ILE A 108 -22.04 -20.48 -24.24
CA ILE A 108 -20.86 -20.04 -24.98
C ILE A 108 -19.63 -20.75 -24.42
N VAL A 109 -19.07 -21.68 -25.20
CA VAL A 109 -17.96 -22.54 -24.79
C VAL A 109 -16.65 -22.03 -25.37
N ARG A 110 -15.68 -21.77 -24.49
CA ARG A 110 -14.33 -21.23 -24.80
C ARG A 110 -14.38 -19.99 -25.70
N PRO A 111 -15.08 -18.91 -25.31
CA PRO A 111 -14.95 -17.63 -26.02
C PRO A 111 -13.56 -17.03 -25.78
N VAL A 112 -12.92 -16.56 -26.85
CA VAL A 112 -11.68 -15.79 -26.81
C VAL A 112 -11.97 -14.40 -27.36
N VAL A 113 -11.80 -13.39 -26.50
CA VAL A 113 -11.94 -11.97 -26.87
C VAL A 113 -10.54 -11.38 -26.94
N ASN A 114 -10.15 -10.86 -28.10
CA ASN A 114 -8.92 -10.09 -28.25
C ASN A 114 -9.24 -8.60 -28.00
N VAL A 115 -8.50 -7.97 -27.10
CA VAL A 115 -8.65 -6.55 -26.76
C VAL A 115 -7.33 -5.84 -27.09
N PRO A 116 -7.27 -5.02 -28.15
CA PRO A 116 -6.05 -4.31 -28.52
C PRO A 116 -5.68 -3.26 -27.46
N LEU A 117 -4.46 -3.38 -26.93
CA LEU A 117 -3.97 -2.55 -25.86
C LEU A 117 -3.42 -1.20 -26.37
N GLN A 118 -4.14 -0.11 -26.11
CA GLN A 118 -3.72 1.24 -26.52
C GLN A 118 -2.89 1.94 -25.43
N ARG A 119 -1.70 2.45 -25.80
CA ARG A 119 -0.86 3.27 -24.90
C ARG A 119 -1.37 4.71 -24.74
N GLU A 120 -1.88 5.27 -25.83
CA GLU A 120 -2.36 6.66 -25.93
C GLU A 120 -3.88 6.69 -26.13
N ARG A 121 -4.50 7.74 -25.62
CA ARG A 121 -5.95 7.91 -25.67
C ARG A 121 -6.34 8.74 -26.90
N LEU A 122 -7.03 8.11 -27.85
CA LEU A 122 -7.58 8.80 -29.01
C LEU A 122 -8.71 9.74 -28.55
N LYS A 123 -8.53 11.05 -28.78
CA LYS A 123 -9.50 12.09 -28.41
C LYS A 123 -10.76 12.05 -29.27
N ASP A 124 -10.59 11.75 -30.55
CA ASP A 124 -11.66 11.68 -31.56
C ASP A 124 -11.94 10.22 -31.95
N ALA A 125 -12.04 9.34 -30.95
CA ALA A 125 -12.60 8.02 -31.18
C ALA A 125 -14.03 8.19 -31.72
N ALA A 126 -14.28 7.73 -32.95
CA ALA A 126 -15.60 7.81 -33.54
C ALA A 126 -16.61 7.17 -32.58
N PRO A 127 -17.74 7.83 -32.26
CA PRO A 127 -18.70 7.27 -31.32
C PRO A 127 -19.10 5.88 -31.79
N ALA A 128 -18.93 4.89 -30.91
CA ALA A 128 -19.28 3.49 -31.17
C ALA A 128 -20.63 3.46 -31.87
N ALA A 129 -20.69 2.78 -33.02
CA ALA A 129 -21.83 2.89 -33.93
C ALA A 129 -23.12 2.65 -33.14
N LYS A 130 -23.96 3.68 -33.03
CA LYS A 130 -25.19 3.62 -32.22
C LYS A 130 -25.90 2.31 -32.61
N PRO A 131 -26.19 1.40 -31.65
CA PRO A 131 -26.86 0.16 -31.97
C PRO A 131 -28.06 0.51 -32.84
N LEU A 132 -28.09 -0.05 -34.06
CA LEU A 132 -29.21 0.16 -34.98
C LEU A 132 -30.47 -0.11 -34.17
N ALA A 133 -31.32 0.91 -34.03
CA ALA A 133 -32.42 0.85 -33.08
C ALA A 133 -33.32 -0.33 -33.46
N ALA A 134 -33.10 -1.46 -32.80
CA ALA A 134 -33.80 -2.70 -33.06
C ALA A 134 -35.28 -2.38 -32.85
N GLY A 135 -36.05 -2.41 -33.93
CA GLY A 135 -37.45 -1.97 -33.91
C GLY A 135 -38.16 -2.66 -32.75
N ALA A 136 -38.73 -1.88 -31.84
CA ALA A 136 -39.08 -2.28 -30.47
C ALA A 136 -40.21 -3.34 -30.33
N GLY A 137 -40.50 -4.09 -31.39
CA GLY A 137 -41.41 -5.24 -31.41
C GLY A 137 -40.73 -6.62 -31.56
N ASN A 138 -39.45 -6.70 -31.97
CA ASN A 138 -38.78 -7.95 -32.40
C ASN A 138 -37.38 -8.19 -31.79
N ALA A 139 -37.04 -7.58 -30.64
CA ALA A 139 -35.78 -7.88 -29.96
C ALA A 139 -35.80 -9.30 -29.37
N VAL A 140 -34.75 -10.09 -29.62
CA VAL A 140 -34.58 -11.43 -29.06
C VAL A 140 -34.40 -11.33 -27.55
N SER A 141 -35.23 -12.02 -26.76
CA SER A 141 -35.03 -12.17 -25.32
C SER A 141 -34.13 -13.36 -25.03
N ILE A 142 -33.31 -13.23 -23.99
CA ILE A 142 -32.41 -14.29 -23.51
C ILE A 142 -32.60 -14.41 -21.99
N GLU A 143 -33.05 -15.57 -21.53
CA GLU A 143 -33.36 -15.82 -20.10
C GLU A 143 -32.10 -16.24 -19.31
N HIS A 144 -31.28 -17.11 -19.89
CA HIS A 144 -30.06 -17.63 -19.26
C HIS A 144 -28.90 -17.65 -20.26
N VAL A 145 -27.73 -17.14 -19.84
CA VAL A 145 -26.46 -17.19 -20.59
C VAL A 145 -25.42 -17.85 -19.71
N SER A 146 -24.78 -18.91 -20.20
CA SER A 146 -23.64 -19.55 -19.54
C SER A 146 -22.39 -19.43 -20.39
N ILE A 147 -21.31 -18.93 -19.78
CA ILE A 147 -19.98 -18.79 -20.38
C ILE A 147 -19.06 -19.76 -19.66
N THR A 148 -18.42 -20.67 -20.40
CA THR A 148 -17.51 -21.67 -19.84
C THR A 148 -16.13 -21.58 -20.48
N GLY A 149 -15.09 -21.45 -19.66
CA GLY A 149 -13.68 -21.49 -20.10
C GLY A 149 -13.27 -20.34 -21.02
N GLY A 150 -13.84 -19.15 -20.82
CA GLY A 150 -13.51 -17.97 -21.60
C GLY A 150 -12.11 -17.42 -21.32
N THR A 151 -11.56 -16.70 -22.29
CA THR A 151 -10.27 -16.02 -22.22
C THR A 151 -10.39 -14.62 -22.80
N VAL A 152 -9.86 -13.61 -22.10
CA VAL A 152 -9.61 -12.28 -22.67
C VAL A 152 -8.11 -12.12 -22.87
N VAL A 153 -7.69 -11.90 -24.12
CA VAL A 153 -6.29 -11.65 -24.49
C VAL A 153 -6.10 -10.17 -24.72
N PHE A 154 -5.28 -9.55 -23.88
CA PHE A 154 -4.87 -8.16 -23.98
C PHE A 154 -3.50 -8.13 -24.67
N SER A 155 -3.48 -7.79 -25.95
CA SER A 155 -2.27 -7.82 -26.77
C SER A 155 -1.87 -6.44 -27.29
N ASN A 156 -0.56 -6.19 -27.34
CA ASN A 156 0.02 -5.08 -28.09
C ASN A 156 1.13 -5.60 -29.02
N LEU A 157 0.91 -5.50 -30.33
CA LEU A 157 1.85 -5.98 -31.36
C LEU A 157 3.18 -5.22 -31.39
N ARG A 158 3.20 -3.94 -30.99
CA ARG A 158 4.42 -3.10 -30.92
C ARG A 158 5.28 -3.49 -29.73
N ASP A 159 4.66 -3.78 -28.60
CA ASP A 159 5.33 -4.03 -27.32
C ASP A 159 5.59 -5.51 -27.05
N ARG A 160 4.97 -6.42 -27.82
CA ARG A 160 4.91 -7.87 -27.58
C ARG A 160 4.39 -8.26 -26.19
N VAL A 161 3.59 -7.38 -25.58
CA VAL A 161 2.87 -7.68 -24.34
C VAL A 161 1.62 -8.47 -24.71
N GLU A 162 1.44 -9.63 -24.08
CA GLU A 162 0.25 -10.48 -24.18
C GLU A 162 -0.16 -10.88 -22.76
N ASN A 163 -1.11 -10.15 -22.18
CA ASN A 163 -1.69 -10.47 -20.87
C ASN A 163 -3.00 -11.22 -21.06
N LYS A 164 -3.30 -12.18 -20.18
CA LYS A 164 -4.51 -13.01 -20.30
C LYS A 164 -5.29 -13.05 -19.00
N ILE A 165 -6.60 -12.89 -19.12
CA ILE A 165 -7.55 -13.33 -18.09
C ILE A 165 -8.13 -14.64 -18.63
N GLU A 166 -7.88 -15.73 -17.92
CA GLU A 166 -8.22 -17.10 -18.34
C GLU A 166 -9.24 -17.74 -17.40
N THR A 167 -9.79 -18.88 -17.79
CA THR A 167 -10.80 -19.62 -17.00
C THR A 167 -11.98 -18.74 -16.58
N ILE A 168 -12.41 -17.84 -17.47
CA ILE A 168 -13.60 -17.01 -17.25
C ILE A 168 -14.82 -17.92 -17.36
N ASN A 169 -15.46 -18.16 -16.23
CA ASN A 169 -16.75 -18.84 -16.16
C ASN A 169 -17.77 -17.84 -15.61
N ALA A 170 -18.85 -17.60 -16.34
CA ALA A 170 -19.89 -16.66 -15.94
C ALA A 170 -21.27 -17.23 -16.25
N ASP A 171 -22.19 -17.03 -15.33
CA ASP A 171 -23.58 -17.47 -15.40
C ASP A 171 -24.47 -16.23 -15.21
N VAL A 172 -25.27 -15.89 -16.21
CA VAL A 172 -26.12 -14.70 -16.26
C VAL A 172 -27.56 -15.15 -16.42
N THR A 173 -28.39 -14.86 -15.43
CA THR A 173 -29.82 -15.15 -15.43
C THR A 173 -30.62 -13.85 -15.45
N VAL A 174 -31.72 -13.83 -16.19
CA VAL A 174 -32.65 -12.71 -16.31
C VAL A 174 -34.03 -13.21 -15.90
N ASP A 175 -34.57 -12.69 -14.80
CA ASP A 175 -35.90 -13.10 -14.33
C ASP A 175 -37.05 -12.44 -15.11
N ALA A 176 -38.29 -12.86 -14.85
CA ALA A 176 -39.49 -12.30 -15.51
C ALA A 176 -39.72 -10.80 -15.21
N ASP A 177 -39.17 -10.27 -14.11
CA ASP A 177 -39.17 -8.83 -13.80
C ASP A 177 -38.03 -8.08 -14.52
N ARG A 178 -37.18 -8.80 -15.28
CA ARG A 178 -35.93 -8.36 -15.93
C ARG A 178 -34.78 -8.07 -14.97
N LYS A 179 -34.81 -8.57 -13.73
CA LYS A 179 -33.65 -8.50 -12.84
C LYS A 179 -32.57 -9.43 -13.38
N ILE A 180 -31.37 -8.90 -13.53
CA ILE A 180 -30.19 -9.62 -14.00
C ILE A 180 -29.42 -10.10 -12.77
N ARG A 181 -29.10 -11.38 -12.70
CA ARG A 181 -28.11 -11.93 -11.76
C ARG A 181 -26.99 -12.59 -12.54
N MET A 182 -25.81 -11.99 -12.46
CA MET A 182 -24.56 -12.53 -12.99
C MET A 182 -23.71 -13.08 -11.84
N THR A 183 -23.20 -14.29 -11.96
CA THR A 183 -22.20 -14.86 -11.06
C THR A 183 -21.05 -15.43 -11.86
N GLY A 184 -19.84 -15.47 -11.32
CA GLY A 184 -18.72 -16.02 -12.07
C GLY A 184 -17.40 -16.08 -11.31
N ASN A 185 -16.42 -16.64 -12.01
CA ASN A 185 -15.02 -16.67 -11.62
C ASN A 185 -14.12 -16.42 -12.84
N ALA A 186 -12.91 -15.95 -12.57
CA ALA A 186 -11.86 -15.72 -13.54
C ALA A 186 -10.49 -15.84 -12.86
N ARG A 187 -9.43 -15.99 -13.64
CA ARG A 187 -8.05 -15.95 -13.16
C ARG A 187 -7.24 -14.93 -13.96
N SER A 188 -6.51 -14.06 -13.28
CA SER A 188 -5.56 -13.12 -13.90
C SER A 188 -4.17 -13.42 -13.34
N GLY A 189 -3.27 -13.93 -14.18
CA GLY A 189 -1.99 -14.50 -13.73
C GLY A 189 -2.23 -15.63 -12.73
N ASP A 190 -1.72 -15.48 -11.50
CA ASP A 190 -1.94 -16.44 -10.41
C ASP A 190 -3.10 -16.07 -9.47
N THR A 191 -3.74 -14.93 -9.66
CA THR A 191 -4.78 -14.44 -8.75
C THR A 191 -6.17 -14.93 -9.19
N PRO A 192 -6.85 -15.77 -8.39
CA PRO A 192 -8.24 -16.11 -8.62
C PRO A 192 -9.15 -14.93 -8.20
N LEU A 193 -10.25 -14.78 -8.94
CA LEU A 193 -11.27 -13.76 -8.69
C LEU A 193 -12.66 -14.39 -8.85
N LYS A 194 -13.58 -14.07 -7.95
CA LYS A 194 -15.00 -14.44 -8.00
C LYS A 194 -15.87 -13.20 -7.89
N PHE A 195 -16.99 -13.18 -8.61
CA PHE A 195 -17.91 -12.07 -8.62
C PHE A 195 -19.38 -12.51 -8.59
N GLU A 196 -20.22 -11.71 -7.94
CA GLU A 196 -21.67 -11.74 -8.06
C GLU A 196 -22.14 -10.31 -8.33
N ILE A 197 -22.92 -10.10 -9.39
CA ILE A 197 -23.54 -8.82 -9.71
C ILE A 197 -25.04 -9.05 -9.86
N LYS A 198 -25.85 -8.26 -9.17
CA LYS A 198 -27.31 -8.23 -9.33
C LYS A 198 -27.70 -6.84 -9.80
N ALA A 199 -28.42 -6.73 -10.91
CA ALA A 199 -28.87 -5.46 -11.45
C ALA A 199 -30.39 -5.49 -11.69
N ALA A 200 -31.07 -4.39 -11.39
CA ALA A 200 -32.50 -4.21 -11.63
C ALA A 200 -32.73 -3.14 -12.71
N PRO A 201 -32.53 -3.46 -14.01
CA PRO A 201 -32.71 -2.49 -15.08
C PRO A 201 -34.18 -2.04 -15.18
N PRO A 202 -34.43 -0.72 -15.32
CA PRO A 202 -35.78 -0.21 -15.53
C PRO A 202 -36.31 -0.52 -16.94
N ALA A 203 -37.56 -0.14 -17.22
CA ALA A 203 -38.14 -0.34 -18.55
C ALA A 203 -37.34 0.45 -19.63
N PRO A 204 -37.05 -0.14 -20.81
CA PRO A 204 -36.34 0.54 -21.89
C PRO A 204 -37.01 1.87 -22.32
N PRO A 205 -36.24 2.86 -22.82
CA PRO A 205 -34.82 2.79 -23.19
C PRO A 205 -33.87 2.93 -21.99
N LEU A 206 -32.87 2.05 -21.87
CA LEU A 206 -31.92 2.04 -20.73
C LEU A 206 -30.93 3.23 -20.74
N GLU A 207 -30.80 3.95 -21.87
CA GLU A 207 -29.91 5.10 -21.99
C GLU A 207 -30.20 6.15 -20.89
N ARG A 208 -29.17 6.54 -20.13
CA ARG A 208 -29.24 7.55 -19.05
C ARG A 208 -30.15 7.21 -17.86
N GLN A 209 -30.76 6.04 -17.79
CA GLN A 209 -31.49 5.60 -16.61
C GLN A 209 -30.53 5.02 -15.55
N ASN A 210 -30.93 5.10 -14.28
CA ASN A 210 -30.17 4.50 -13.17
C ASN A 210 -30.59 3.04 -13.01
N ILE A 211 -29.61 2.15 -12.90
CA ILE A 211 -29.75 0.71 -12.72
C ILE A 211 -29.23 0.38 -11.32
N PRO A 212 -30.10 0.18 -10.33
CA PRO A 212 -29.70 -0.31 -9.01
C PRO A 212 -28.94 -1.61 -9.15
N THR A 213 -27.69 -1.63 -8.67
CA THR A 213 -26.74 -2.72 -8.85
C THR A 213 -26.10 -3.08 -7.52
N GLU A 214 -26.22 -4.34 -7.10
CA GLU A 214 -25.43 -4.93 -6.01
C GLU A 214 -24.23 -5.66 -6.61
N ILE A 215 -23.05 -5.47 -6.03
CA ILE A 215 -21.78 -6.06 -6.48
C ILE A 215 -21.15 -6.76 -5.29
N LYS A 216 -20.70 -8.00 -5.47
CA LYS A 216 -19.78 -8.68 -4.56
C LYS A 216 -18.56 -9.15 -5.34
N LEU A 217 -17.40 -8.98 -4.74
CA LEU A 217 -16.11 -9.31 -5.33
C LEU A 217 -15.21 -9.97 -4.28
N ASP A 218 -14.73 -11.16 -4.58
CA ASP A 218 -13.76 -11.90 -3.77
C ASP A 218 -12.50 -12.11 -4.61
N ALA A 219 -11.38 -11.54 -4.18
CA ALA A 219 -10.13 -11.46 -4.92
C ALA A 219 -8.93 -11.53 -3.94
N PRO A 220 -8.64 -12.69 -3.33
CA PRO A 220 -7.75 -12.80 -2.16
C PRO A 220 -6.27 -12.47 -2.43
N GLY A 221 -5.86 -12.31 -3.68
CA GLY A 221 -4.53 -11.79 -4.06
C GLY A 221 -4.45 -10.27 -4.22
N LEU A 222 -5.58 -9.56 -4.20
CA LEU A 222 -5.67 -8.09 -4.37
C LEU A 222 -6.30 -7.40 -3.14
N LEU A 223 -7.28 -8.06 -2.52
CA LEU A 223 -8.03 -7.56 -1.37
C LEU A 223 -7.83 -8.53 -0.20
N GLN A 224 -7.59 -8.02 1.02
CA GLN A 224 -7.48 -8.85 2.21
C GLN A 224 -8.81 -9.53 2.61
N ALA A 225 -9.94 -8.99 2.13
CA ALA A 225 -11.29 -9.42 2.46
C ALA A 225 -12.23 -9.19 1.26
N PRO A 226 -13.36 -9.92 1.16
CA PRO A 226 -14.33 -9.68 0.10
C PRO A 226 -14.95 -8.27 0.21
N LEU A 227 -15.23 -7.70 -0.97
CA LEU A 227 -15.95 -6.45 -1.14
C LEU A 227 -17.43 -6.73 -1.41
N SER A 228 -18.32 -5.99 -0.77
CA SER A 228 -19.76 -5.98 -1.06
C SER A 228 -20.26 -4.55 -1.15
N ALA A 229 -20.88 -4.18 -2.26
CA ALA A 229 -21.29 -2.81 -2.56
C ALA A 229 -22.66 -2.74 -3.23
N LYS A 230 -23.28 -1.57 -3.16
CA LYS A 230 -24.47 -1.16 -3.89
C LYS A 230 -24.18 0.15 -4.61
N ALA A 231 -24.70 0.31 -5.82
CA ALA A 231 -24.52 1.52 -6.62
C ALA A 231 -25.68 1.71 -7.61
N GLU A 232 -25.80 2.92 -8.14
CA GLU A 232 -26.63 3.25 -9.28
C GLU A 232 -25.76 3.35 -10.55
N VAL A 233 -25.83 2.32 -11.39
CA VAL A 233 -25.10 2.27 -12.66
C VAL A 233 -25.90 2.98 -13.75
N ARG A 234 -25.28 3.87 -14.51
CA ARG A 234 -25.91 4.62 -15.60
C ARG A 234 -25.03 4.58 -16.84
N LEU A 235 -25.62 4.18 -17.96
CA LEU A 235 -24.94 4.06 -19.25
C LEU A 235 -25.20 5.30 -20.12
N ASN A 236 -24.14 5.87 -20.70
CA ASN A 236 -24.22 7.00 -21.62
C ASN A 236 -23.16 6.86 -22.72
N GLY A 237 -23.51 6.16 -23.82
CA GLY A 237 -22.55 5.79 -24.86
C GLY A 237 -21.49 4.84 -24.33
N SER A 238 -20.21 5.15 -24.55
CA SER A 238 -19.04 4.42 -24.03
C SER A 238 -18.79 4.61 -22.53
N VAL A 239 -19.53 5.52 -21.87
CA VAL A 239 -19.28 5.90 -20.47
C VAL A 239 -20.23 5.17 -19.55
N VAL A 240 -19.66 4.37 -18.66
CA VAL A 240 -20.34 3.76 -17.50
C VAL A 240 -20.12 4.67 -16.30
N MET A 241 -21.19 5.16 -15.68
CA MET A 241 -21.13 5.95 -14.44
C MET A 241 -21.73 5.13 -13.29
N ILE A 242 -21.05 5.14 -12.15
CA ILE A 242 -21.37 4.37 -10.95
C ILE A 242 -21.53 5.40 -9.82
N ASN A 243 -22.77 5.75 -9.50
CA ASN A 243 -23.11 6.82 -8.55
C ASN A 243 -23.68 6.21 -7.26
N GLY A 244 -23.58 6.92 -6.14
CA GLY A 244 -24.09 6.42 -4.86
C GLY A 244 -23.45 5.10 -4.43
N LEU A 245 -22.19 4.86 -4.80
CA LEU A 245 -21.47 3.65 -4.46
C LEU A 245 -21.31 3.61 -2.94
N THR A 246 -21.83 2.58 -2.31
CA THR A 246 -21.78 2.38 -0.85
C THR A 246 -21.55 0.90 -0.56
N GLY A 247 -20.71 0.57 0.42
CA GLY A 247 -20.36 -0.83 0.64
C GLY A 247 -19.50 -1.08 1.87
N VAL A 248 -19.00 -2.31 1.94
CA VAL A 248 -18.02 -2.80 2.91
C VAL A 248 -16.89 -3.53 2.19
N LEU A 249 -15.67 -3.36 2.69
CA LEU A 249 -14.48 -4.11 2.34
C LEU A 249 -13.93 -4.71 3.63
N GLY A 250 -14.17 -6.00 3.86
CA GLY A 250 -14.02 -6.59 5.20
C GLY A 250 -14.85 -5.82 6.23
N ASP A 251 -14.21 -5.35 7.29
CA ASP A 251 -14.85 -4.58 8.38
C ASP A 251 -14.87 -3.06 8.14
N GLY A 252 -14.41 -2.58 6.98
CA GLY A 252 -14.39 -1.16 6.62
C GLY A 252 -15.57 -0.77 5.74
N ALA A 253 -16.47 0.07 6.23
CA ALA A 253 -17.48 0.71 5.38
C ALA A 253 -16.83 1.72 4.42
N PHE A 254 -17.40 1.89 3.23
CA PHE A 254 -16.94 2.89 2.27
C PHE A 254 -18.09 3.49 1.44
N ASN A 255 -17.86 4.67 0.89
CA ASN A 255 -18.77 5.37 -0.01
C ASN A 255 -18.02 6.06 -1.17
N GLY A 256 -18.72 6.51 -2.20
CA GLY A 256 -18.12 7.32 -3.27
C GLY A 256 -18.82 7.23 -4.62
N TRP A 257 -18.05 7.44 -5.68
CA TRP A 257 -18.48 7.29 -7.08
C TRP A 257 -17.32 6.83 -7.97
N ALA A 258 -17.66 6.24 -9.12
CA ALA A 258 -16.70 5.92 -10.17
C ALA A 258 -17.30 6.16 -11.56
N SER A 259 -16.44 6.31 -12.57
CA SER A 259 -16.83 6.24 -13.97
C SER A 259 -15.73 5.62 -14.81
N VAL A 260 -16.13 4.88 -15.85
CA VAL A 260 -15.23 4.23 -16.80
C VAL A 260 -15.66 4.64 -18.20
N ASP A 261 -14.74 5.24 -18.97
CA ASP A 261 -14.97 5.58 -20.36
C ASP A 261 -14.14 4.66 -21.27
N LEU A 262 -14.85 3.90 -22.09
CA LEU A 262 -14.33 2.82 -22.94
C LEU A 262 -14.22 3.21 -24.42
N ALA A 263 -14.27 4.50 -24.77
CA ALA A 263 -14.24 4.96 -26.17
C ALA A 263 -12.94 4.62 -26.93
N SER A 264 -11.82 4.55 -26.21
CA SER A 264 -10.51 4.18 -26.75
C SER A 264 -9.70 3.51 -25.63
N LYS A 265 -8.53 4.05 -25.26
CA LYS A 265 -7.86 3.67 -24.02
C LYS A 265 -8.81 3.89 -22.82
N PRO A 266 -9.05 2.88 -21.95
CA PRO A 266 -9.91 3.04 -20.79
C PRO A 266 -9.42 4.17 -19.87
N LEU A 267 -10.32 5.10 -19.52
CA LEU A 267 -10.10 6.06 -18.44
C LEU A 267 -11.02 5.72 -17.28
N VAL A 268 -10.43 5.43 -16.13
CA VAL A 268 -11.14 5.25 -14.86
C VAL A 268 -11.03 6.55 -14.06
N LYS A 269 -12.16 7.09 -13.63
CA LYS A 269 -12.22 8.15 -12.61
C LYS A 269 -12.93 7.61 -11.38
N LEU A 270 -12.38 7.84 -10.19
CA LEU A 270 -13.01 7.44 -8.93
C LEU A 270 -12.70 8.42 -7.81
N ASP A 271 -13.66 8.54 -6.89
CA ASP A 271 -13.52 9.20 -5.59
C ASP A 271 -14.14 8.25 -4.56
N LEU A 272 -13.33 7.75 -3.63
CA LEU A 272 -13.73 6.74 -2.65
C LEU A 272 -13.29 7.15 -1.25
N ASP A 273 -14.23 7.13 -0.31
CA ASP A 273 -14.00 7.43 1.09
C ASP A 273 -14.25 6.17 1.93
N PHE A 274 -13.21 5.73 2.64
CA PHE A 274 -13.21 4.53 3.48
C PHE A 274 -13.20 4.90 4.97
N GLN A 275 -13.95 4.16 5.78
CA GLN A 275 -13.76 4.18 7.23
C GLN A 275 -12.46 3.46 7.61
N ARG A 276 -12.21 2.29 6.99
CA ARG A 276 -10.99 1.50 7.15
C ARG A 276 -10.62 0.88 5.82
N LEU A 277 -9.34 0.97 5.44
CA LEU A 277 -8.80 0.38 4.22
C LEU A 277 -7.56 -0.45 4.57
N ALA A 278 -7.63 -1.75 4.31
CA ALA A 278 -6.53 -2.69 4.55
C ALA A 278 -6.00 -3.23 3.20
N LEU A 279 -4.76 -2.87 2.86
CA LEU A 279 -4.09 -3.30 1.64
C LEU A 279 -3.16 -4.47 1.94
N ALA A 280 -3.24 -5.55 1.14
CA ALA A 280 -2.40 -6.72 1.31
C ALA A 280 -0.91 -6.38 1.09
N LYS A 281 -0.03 -6.95 1.91
CA LYS A 281 1.42 -6.88 1.71
C LYS A 281 1.79 -7.86 0.60
N SER A 282 2.45 -7.39 -0.46
CA SER A 282 2.86 -8.25 -1.58
C SER A 282 3.75 -9.40 -1.07
N PRO A 283 3.49 -10.67 -1.45
CA PRO A 283 4.14 -11.83 -0.82
C PRO A 283 5.68 -11.82 -0.93
N ASP A 284 6.24 -11.23 -1.99
CA ASP A 284 7.69 -11.11 -2.22
C ASP A 284 8.40 -10.05 -1.34
N SER A 285 7.68 -9.38 -0.43
CA SER A 285 8.23 -8.31 0.42
C SER A 285 8.63 -8.74 1.84
N THR A 286 8.73 -10.05 2.10
CA THR A 286 9.18 -10.64 3.38
C THR A 286 10.71 -10.61 3.58
N GLY A 287 11.42 -9.71 2.90
CA GLY A 287 12.86 -9.55 3.02
C GLY A 287 13.27 -8.91 4.36
N SER A 288 13.71 -9.73 5.31
CA SER A 288 14.30 -9.25 6.57
C SER A 288 15.49 -8.32 6.33
N ALA A 289 15.82 -7.47 7.31
CA ALA A 289 16.91 -6.50 7.24
C ALA A 289 18.24 -7.12 6.73
N ALA A 290 18.52 -8.38 7.08
CA ALA A 290 19.73 -9.12 6.70
C ALA A 290 19.75 -9.71 5.27
N GLN A 291 18.61 -9.84 4.58
CA GLN A 291 18.56 -10.40 3.22
C GLN A 291 18.97 -9.34 2.16
N PRO A 292 19.65 -9.72 1.07
CA PRO A 292 19.93 -8.81 -0.04
C PRO A 292 18.64 -8.37 -0.74
N TRP A 293 18.68 -7.24 -1.45
CA TRP A 293 17.52 -6.76 -2.23
C TRP A 293 17.16 -7.73 -3.36
N SER A 294 15.86 -7.89 -3.61
CA SER A 294 15.39 -8.83 -4.63
C SER A 294 15.83 -8.41 -6.04
N ASN A 295 16.20 -9.43 -6.83
CA ASN A 295 16.44 -9.34 -8.27
C ASN A 295 15.17 -9.63 -9.09
N ALA A 296 14.06 -10.00 -8.45
CA ALA A 296 12.80 -10.25 -9.15
C ALA A 296 12.38 -9.01 -9.96
N THR A 297 11.97 -9.25 -11.20
CA THR A 297 11.51 -8.19 -12.10
C THR A 297 10.13 -7.71 -11.68
N ILE A 298 10.04 -6.41 -11.40
CA ILE A 298 8.79 -5.71 -11.09
C ILE A 298 8.11 -5.41 -12.42
N ASP A 299 7.01 -6.10 -12.72
CA ASP A 299 6.20 -5.83 -13.91
C ASP A 299 5.32 -4.59 -13.69
N LEU A 300 5.57 -3.55 -14.48
CA LEU A 300 4.79 -2.31 -14.51
C LEU A 300 4.08 -2.09 -15.86
N ASN A 301 4.12 -3.07 -16.76
CA ASN A 301 3.61 -2.93 -18.12
C ASN A 301 2.11 -2.57 -18.13
N GLY A 302 1.33 -3.12 -17.18
CA GLY A 302 -0.09 -2.81 -17.00
C GLY A 302 -0.42 -1.31 -16.86
N LEU A 303 0.51 -0.50 -16.33
CA LEU A 303 0.32 0.95 -16.18
C LEU A 303 0.25 1.69 -17.52
N ASN A 304 0.69 1.09 -18.62
CA ASN A 304 0.63 1.71 -19.94
C ASN A 304 -0.77 1.68 -20.57
N TYR A 305 -1.69 0.84 -20.07
CA TYR A 305 -2.88 0.42 -20.81
C TYR A 305 -4.21 0.89 -20.24
N VAL A 306 -4.20 1.52 -19.07
CA VAL A 306 -5.33 2.23 -18.47
C VAL A 306 -4.85 3.60 -18.04
N ASP A 307 -5.70 4.62 -18.21
CA ASP A 307 -5.51 5.92 -17.56
C ASP A 307 -6.42 5.96 -16.32
N VAL A 308 -5.95 6.58 -15.23
CA VAL A 308 -6.67 6.62 -13.95
C VAL A 308 -6.62 8.03 -13.36
N GLN A 309 -7.73 8.49 -12.78
CA GLN A 309 -7.77 9.64 -11.87
C GLN A 309 -8.51 9.18 -10.61
N ALA A 310 -7.78 9.03 -9.51
CA ALA A 310 -8.28 8.44 -8.28
C ALA A 310 -8.07 9.42 -7.12
N ARG A 311 -9.12 9.64 -6.34
CA ARG A 311 -9.06 10.21 -5.01
C ARG A 311 -9.52 9.14 -4.03
N ILE A 312 -8.70 8.86 -3.01
CA ILE A 312 -8.96 7.83 -2.02
C ILE A 312 -8.67 8.42 -0.64
N SER A 313 -9.70 8.61 0.17
CA SER A 313 -9.57 8.92 1.60
C SER A 313 -9.80 7.68 2.45
N SER A 314 -9.12 7.60 3.59
CA SER A 314 -9.45 6.65 4.64
C SER A 314 -9.25 7.26 6.02
N ALA A 315 -10.18 7.04 6.95
CA ALA A 315 -9.97 7.42 8.34
C ALA A 315 -8.86 6.57 9.01
N GLU A 316 -8.75 5.30 8.62
CA GLU A 316 -7.66 4.39 8.99
C GLU A 316 -7.18 3.60 7.76
N LEU A 317 -5.88 3.66 7.48
CA LEU A 317 -5.22 2.95 6.38
C LEU A 317 -4.16 2.01 6.97
N THR A 318 -4.30 0.72 6.69
CA THR A 318 -3.30 -0.30 7.03
C THR A 318 -2.67 -0.86 5.77
N VAL A 319 -1.34 -0.83 5.68
CA VAL A 319 -0.56 -1.32 4.54
C VAL A 319 0.52 -2.27 5.07
N GLY A 320 0.27 -3.57 4.94
CA GLY A 320 1.05 -4.58 5.68
C GLY A 320 0.99 -4.32 7.18
N ASP A 321 2.17 -4.16 7.81
CA ASP A 321 2.32 -3.89 9.24
C ASP A 321 2.27 -2.38 9.58
N GLY A 322 2.10 -1.52 8.57
CA GLY A 322 2.06 -0.06 8.73
C GLY A 322 0.65 0.48 8.96
N HIS A 323 0.46 1.27 10.02
CA HIS A 323 -0.81 1.91 10.35
C HIS A 323 -0.75 3.44 10.21
N PHE A 324 -1.72 4.00 9.49
CA PHE A 324 -1.80 5.43 9.16
C PHE A 324 -3.23 5.95 9.35
N ALA A 325 -3.40 7.12 9.99
CA ALA A 325 -4.71 7.68 10.29
C ALA A 325 -4.63 9.20 10.56
N PRO A 326 -5.29 10.07 9.78
CA PRO A 326 -6.04 9.80 8.54
C PRO A 326 -5.11 9.62 7.34
N ALA A 327 -5.66 9.18 6.21
CA ALA A 327 -4.98 9.13 4.91
C ALA A 327 -5.83 9.79 3.80
N ALA A 328 -5.20 10.57 2.94
CA ALA A 328 -5.81 11.12 1.73
C ALA A 328 -4.80 11.04 0.58
N ILE A 329 -5.13 10.24 -0.43
CA ILE A 329 -4.28 9.90 -1.58
C ILE A 329 -4.95 10.40 -2.85
N GLU A 330 -4.22 11.21 -3.62
CA GLU A 330 -4.62 11.60 -4.98
C GLU A 330 -3.64 10.97 -5.97
N ALA A 331 -4.17 10.21 -6.93
CA ALA A 331 -3.37 9.49 -7.91
C ALA A 331 -3.85 9.77 -9.34
N THR A 332 -2.91 10.03 -10.24
CA THR A 332 -3.16 10.16 -11.68
C THR A 332 -2.22 9.22 -12.43
N LEU A 333 -2.79 8.37 -13.29
CA LEU A 333 -2.07 7.56 -14.24
C LEU A 333 -2.44 8.05 -15.65
N ALA A 334 -1.45 8.51 -16.41
CA ALA A 334 -1.62 8.93 -17.79
C ALA A 334 -0.45 8.42 -18.63
N SER A 335 -0.73 7.67 -19.70
CA SER A 335 0.28 7.21 -20.67
C SER A 335 1.50 6.51 -20.04
N GLY A 336 1.28 5.66 -19.02
CA GLY A 336 2.36 4.95 -18.32
C GLY A 336 3.10 5.76 -17.26
N VAL A 337 2.65 6.98 -16.94
CA VAL A 337 3.20 7.81 -15.85
C VAL A 337 2.19 7.86 -14.71
N LEU A 338 2.50 7.20 -13.61
CA LEU A 338 1.76 7.29 -12.35
C LEU A 338 2.35 8.42 -11.50
N LYS A 339 1.51 9.35 -11.05
CA LYS A 339 1.81 10.32 -9.99
C LYS A 339 0.85 10.06 -8.85
N ALA A 340 1.37 9.85 -7.65
CA ALA A 340 0.59 9.75 -6.43
C ALA A 340 1.08 10.79 -5.42
N GLN A 341 0.14 11.50 -4.80
CA GLN A 341 0.41 12.49 -3.76
C GLN A 341 -0.36 12.10 -2.50
N VAL A 342 0.30 12.22 -1.36
CA VAL A 342 -0.33 12.08 -0.04
C VAL A 342 -0.13 13.36 0.75
N SER A 343 -1.21 13.87 1.33
CA SER A 343 -1.21 15.12 2.11
C SER A 343 -1.80 14.88 3.49
N ASN A 344 -1.11 15.35 4.52
CA ASN A 344 -1.50 15.23 5.93
C ASN A 344 -1.78 13.78 6.38
N LEU A 345 -0.94 12.83 5.94
CA LEU A 345 -0.99 11.44 6.37
C LEU A 345 -0.61 11.38 7.85
N GLY A 346 -1.52 10.97 8.73
CA GLY A 346 -1.18 10.75 10.13
C GLY A 346 -0.38 9.45 10.28
N ALA A 347 0.80 9.52 10.92
CA ALA A 347 1.71 8.39 11.07
C ALA A 347 2.33 8.39 12.48
N TYR A 348 2.03 7.39 13.29
CA TYR A 348 2.63 7.15 14.62
C TYR A 348 2.77 8.40 15.51
N GLY A 349 1.70 9.20 15.63
CA GLY A 349 1.64 10.42 16.44
C GLY A 349 2.21 11.69 15.78
N GLY A 350 2.75 11.59 14.57
CA GLY A 350 3.16 12.73 13.73
C GLY A 350 2.40 12.76 12.40
N SER A 351 2.89 13.58 11.47
CA SER A 351 2.34 13.69 10.12
C SER A 351 3.39 13.48 9.03
N ALA A 352 2.94 13.07 7.85
CA ALA A 352 3.74 12.89 6.65
C ALA A 352 3.04 13.47 5.41
N ASN A 353 3.82 14.10 4.55
CA ASN A 353 3.44 14.52 3.19
C ASN A 353 4.39 13.84 2.19
N GLY A 354 3.94 13.59 0.97
CA GLY A 354 4.85 13.10 -0.07
C GLY A 354 4.28 13.10 -1.48
N ASP A 355 5.21 13.15 -2.45
CA ASP A 355 4.95 12.93 -3.86
C ASP A 355 5.75 11.72 -4.37
N VAL A 356 5.10 10.86 -5.13
CA VAL A 356 5.69 9.69 -5.80
C VAL A 356 5.37 9.79 -7.28
N THR A 357 6.39 9.70 -8.14
CA THR A 357 6.21 9.58 -9.59
C THR A 357 6.90 8.32 -10.09
N ILE A 358 6.19 7.52 -10.89
CA ILE A 358 6.68 6.30 -11.54
C ILE A 358 6.45 6.45 -13.04
N HIS A 359 7.53 6.45 -13.83
CA HIS A 359 7.48 6.43 -15.29
C HIS A 359 7.73 5.01 -15.78
N ALA A 360 6.66 4.29 -16.13
CA ALA A 360 6.67 2.92 -16.64
C ALA A 360 6.51 2.83 -18.18
N SER A 361 6.71 3.94 -18.90
CA SER A 361 6.57 4.01 -20.36
C SER A 361 7.70 3.32 -21.15
N THR A 362 8.77 2.91 -20.47
CA THR A 362 9.93 2.21 -21.06
C THR A 362 10.31 0.98 -20.21
N ALA A 363 11.07 0.05 -20.79
CA ALA A 363 11.51 -1.18 -20.13
C ALA A 363 12.44 -0.97 -18.90
N ASN A 364 13.01 0.23 -18.73
CA ASN A 364 13.73 0.62 -17.52
C ASN A 364 12.95 1.74 -16.81
N PRO A 365 12.02 1.40 -15.89
CA PRO A 365 11.18 2.40 -15.26
C PRO A 365 11.99 3.33 -14.37
N SER A 366 11.58 4.60 -14.29
CA SER A 366 12.18 5.59 -13.40
C SER A 366 11.22 6.03 -12.30
N PHE A 367 11.79 6.36 -11.15
CA PHE A 367 11.09 6.64 -9.90
C PHE A 367 11.58 7.96 -9.34
N ALA A 368 10.67 8.77 -8.81
CA ALA A 368 10.97 9.91 -7.98
C ALA A 368 10.10 9.85 -6.72
N LEU A 369 10.71 10.19 -5.58
CA LEU A 369 10.06 10.29 -4.28
C LEU A 369 10.50 11.59 -3.62
N ARG A 370 9.54 12.39 -3.18
CA ARG A 370 9.75 13.36 -2.11
C ARG A 370 8.86 13.02 -0.92
N ALA A 371 9.39 13.20 0.28
CA ALA A 371 8.62 13.04 1.50
C ALA A 371 9.11 13.99 2.59
N ASP A 372 8.17 14.55 3.33
CA ASP A 372 8.40 15.38 4.51
C ASP A 372 7.64 14.74 5.68
N LEU A 373 8.36 14.26 6.70
CA LEU A 373 7.80 13.71 7.94
C LEU A 373 8.07 14.67 9.09
N THR A 374 7.08 14.88 9.95
CA THR A 374 7.17 15.75 11.13
C THR A 374 6.62 15.06 12.37
N GLY A 375 7.48 14.80 13.36
CA GLY A 375 7.10 14.29 14.68
C GLY A 375 6.71 12.80 14.74
N VAL A 376 6.86 12.07 13.64
CA VAL A 376 6.48 10.65 13.50
C VAL A 376 7.35 9.78 14.43
N ARG A 377 6.79 8.84 15.21
CA ARG A 377 7.64 7.96 16.03
C ARG A 377 8.43 6.98 15.15
N ALA A 378 9.76 7.03 15.26
CA ALA A 378 10.68 6.31 14.40
C ALA A 378 10.60 4.79 14.54
N LEU A 379 10.62 4.25 15.76
CA LEU A 379 10.70 2.80 15.97
C LEU A 379 9.55 1.99 15.33
N PRO A 380 8.25 2.33 15.51
CA PRO A 380 7.19 1.57 14.87
C PRO A 380 7.18 1.74 13.33
N LEU A 381 7.57 2.93 12.81
CA LEU A 381 7.73 3.17 11.38
C LEU A 381 8.84 2.31 10.76
N LEU A 382 10.03 2.34 11.36
CA LEU A 382 11.22 1.61 10.89
C LEU A 382 11.03 0.09 11.03
N LYS A 383 10.34 -0.36 12.08
CA LYS A 383 9.97 -1.77 12.26
C LYS A 383 9.00 -2.23 11.16
N GLY A 384 7.92 -1.48 10.92
CA GLY A 384 6.89 -1.85 9.94
C GLY A 384 7.35 -1.79 8.47
N LEU A 385 8.27 -0.88 8.13
CA LEU A 385 8.72 -0.66 6.76
C LEU A 385 10.07 -1.32 6.40
N ALA A 386 10.97 -1.50 7.37
CA ALA A 386 12.37 -1.87 7.12
C ALA A 386 12.92 -2.98 8.03
N ASP A 387 12.07 -3.60 8.88
CA ASP A 387 12.49 -4.63 9.85
C ASP A 387 13.62 -4.14 10.78
N PHE A 388 13.57 -2.85 11.17
CA PHE A 388 14.61 -2.20 11.97
C PHE A 388 14.04 -1.55 13.24
N ASP A 389 14.48 -2.03 14.40
CA ASP A 389 13.94 -1.71 15.73
C ASP A 389 14.96 -1.02 16.67
N LYS A 390 16.19 -0.80 16.20
CA LYS A 390 17.33 -0.34 17.02
C LYS A 390 17.41 1.17 17.23
N LEU A 391 16.55 1.96 16.58
CA LEU A 391 16.49 3.41 16.72
C LEU A 391 15.07 3.88 17.05
N ASP A 392 14.95 4.68 18.11
CA ASP A 392 13.70 5.27 18.56
C ASP A 392 13.83 6.78 18.78
N GLY A 393 12.76 7.53 18.53
CA GLY A 393 12.73 9.00 18.57
C GLY A 393 11.55 9.60 17.82
N LYS A 394 11.27 10.88 18.02
CA LYS A 394 10.41 11.70 17.15
C LYS A 394 11.21 12.05 15.90
N LEU A 395 10.84 11.48 14.76
CA LEU A 395 11.48 11.70 13.47
C LEU A 395 10.95 12.98 12.80
N GLN A 396 11.88 13.82 12.38
CA GLN A 396 11.69 14.82 11.34
C GLN A 396 12.62 14.46 10.18
N THR A 397 12.09 14.31 8.96
CA THR A 397 12.94 14.05 7.79
C THR A 397 12.40 14.69 6.54
N ARG A 398 13.31 15.12 5.66
CA ARG A 398 13.03 15.50 4.28
C ARG A 398 13.83 14.60 3.35
N ILE A 399 13.13 13.92 2.46
CA ILE A 399 13.67 12.99 1.46
C ILE A 399 13.38 13.58 0.09
N SER A 400 14.36 13.61 -0.81
CA SER A 400 14.17 13.98 -2.21
C SER A 400 15.12 13.14 -3.08
N VAL A 401 14.61 12.00 -3.56
CA VAL A 401 15.40 10.98 -4.25
C VAL A 401 14.78 10.58 -5.59
N ARG A 402 15.63 10.13 -6.50
CA ARG A 402 15.25 9.56 -7.80
C ARG A 402 16.05 8.30 -8.06
N SER A 403 15.49 7.37 -8.85
CA SER A 403 16.18 6.14 -9.27
C SER A 403 15.63 5.61 -10.59
N SER A 404 16.23 4.54 -11.11
CA SER A 404 15.70 3.74 -12.22
C SER A 404 16.08 2.28 -12.07
N GLY A 405 15.21 1.37 -12.49
CA GLY A 405 15.48 -0.06 -12.43
C GLY A 405 14.21 -0.91 -12.35
N ASN A 406 14.21 -2.06 -12.99
CA ASN A 406 13.08 -3.00 -13.00
C ASN A 406 13.10 -4.01 -11.83
N SER A 407 13.90 -3.80 -10.78
CA SER A 407 14.00 -4.68 -9.60
C SER A 407 14.39 -3.87 -8.37
N GLN A 408 14.09 -4.39 -7.16
CA GLN A 408 14.42 -3.72 -5.90
C GLN A 408 15.93 -3.38 -5.82
N ARG A 409 16.80 -4.34 -6.14
CA ARG A 409 18.25 -4.13 -6.14
C ARG A 409 18.68 -3.01 -7.09
N ALA A 410 18.12 -2.97 -8.30
CA ALA A 410 18.44 -1.91 -9.27
C ALA A 410 17.97 -0.53 -8.78
N ILE A 411 16.77 -0.45 -8.19
CA ILE A 411 16.23 0.80 -7.63
C ILE A 411 17.12 1.32 -6.48
N MET A 412 17.61 0.44 -5.59
CA MET A 412 18.48 0.87 -4.49
C MET A 412 19.89 1.23 -4.96
N ALA A 413 20.47 0.47 -5.91
CA ALA A 413 21.80 0.72 -6.45
C ALA A 413 21.88 1.93 -7.41
N ASN A 414 20.78 2.35 -8.03
CA ASN A 414 20.76 3.51 -8.93
C ASN A 414 20.19 4.79 -8.27
N MET A 415 19.97 4.78 -6.96
CA MET A 415 19.38 5.92 -6.26
C MET A 415 20.34 7.10 -6.19
N SER A 416 19.87 8.31 -6.53
CA SER A 416 20.59 9.57 -6.29
C SER A 416 19.63 10.63 -5.74
N GLY A 417 20.14 11.56 -4.92
CA GLY A 417 19.32 12.60 -4.30
C GLY A 417 19.90 13.12 -3.00
N THR A 418 19.03 13.64 -2.14
CA THR A 418 19.38 14.08 -0.78
C THR A 418 18.37 13.59 0.25
N THR A 419 18.82 13.43 1.48
CA THR A 419 17.97 13.15 2.64
C THR A 419 18.55 13.82 3.87
N PHE A 420 17.69 14.36 4.74
CA PHE A 420 18.07 14.87 6.05
C PHE A 420 17.16 14.25 7.09
N ALA A 421 17.70 13.81 8.23
CA ALA A 421 16.93 13.24 9.32
C ALA A 421 17.36 13.81 10.67
N VAL A 422 16.38 14.05 11.54
CA VAL A 422 16.53 14.38 12.95
C VAL A 422 15.64 13.46 13.76
N PHE A 423 16.18 12.84 14.80
CA PHE A 423 15.47 12.10 15.82
C PHE A 423 15.60 12.89 17.12
N GLN A 424 14.47 13.24 17.74
CA GLN A 424 14.42 13.95 19.03
C GLN A 424 13.78 13.07 20.10
N ASP A 425 14.10 13.27 21.38
CA ASP A 425 13.49 12.56 22.52
C ASP A 425 13.44 11.03 22.32
N GLY A 426 14.62 10.41 22.22
CA GLY A 426 14.80 9.08 21.66
C GLY A 426 15.82 8.21 22.38
N ALA A 427 16.11 7.05 21.81
CA ALA A 427 17.15 6.14 22.28
C ALA A 427 17.70 5.28 21.13
N ILE A 428 18.99 4.96 21.19
CA ILE A 428 19.57 3.83 20.44
C ILE A 428 19.42 2.59 21.32
N LYS A 429 18.83 1.52 20.78
CA LYS A 429 18.64 0.24 21.48
C LYS A 429 19.69 -0.76 21.02
N GLY A 430 20.18 -1.59 21.95
CA GLY A 430 21.25 -2.55 21.70
C GLY A 430 22.63 -1.92 21.52
N LEU A 431 22.82 -0.71 22.05
CA LEU A 431 24.10 -0.03 22.17
C LEU A 431 24.04 0.93 23.37
N ASN A 432 24.83 0.68 24.42
CA ASN A 432 25.09 1.64 25.49
C ASN A 432 26.48 2.26 25.26
N VAL A 433 26.53 3.48 24.73
CA VAL A 433 27.79 4.14 24.35
C VAL A 433 28.68 4.40 25.57
N ALA A 434 28.11 4.65 26.76
CA ALA A 434 28.90 4.84 27.98
C ALA A 434 29.54 3.53 28.48
N GLN A 435 28.85 2.39 28.36
CA GLN A 435 29.43 1.06 28.61
C GLN A 435 30.43 0.68 27.51
N MET A 436 30.13 0.96 26.24
CA MET A 436 31.01 0.72 25.10
C MET A 436 32.39 1.37 25.32
N ILE A 437 32.44 2.66 25.69
CA ILE A 437 33.74 3.33 25.90
C ILE A 437 34.52 2.68 27.06
N ARG A 438 33.84 2.09 28.06
CA ARG A 438 34.49 1.33 29.14
C ARG A 438 34.95 -0.06 28.70
N SER A 439 34.25 -0.72 27.78
CA SER A 439 34.51 -2.12 27.36
C SER A 439 35.38 -2.26 26.11
N LEU A 440 35.44 -1.25 25.24
CA LEU A 440 36.32 -1.22 24.07
C LEU A 440 37.83 -1.18 24.43
N THR A 441 38.17 -0.95 25.71
CA THR A 441 39.51 -1.14 26.25
C THR A 441 39.88 -2.62 26.44
N ALA A 442 38.88 -3.52 26.42
CA ALA A 442 39.03 -4.95 26.69
C ALA A 442 38.65 -5.86 25.51
N SER A 443 37.70 -5.47 24.64
CA SER A 443 37.24 -6.30 23.51
C SER A 443 36.55 -5.50 22.39
N THR A 444 36.58 -6.00 21.15
CA THR A 444 35.79 -5.48 20.02
C THR A 444 34.33 -5.88 20.13
N LEU A 445 33.39 -4.98 19.83
CA LEU A 445 31.96 -5.29 19.80
C LEU A 445 31.54 -5.76 18.40
N SER A 446 30.74 -6.83 18.35
CA SER A 446 30.17 -7.39 17.12
C SER A 446 28.64 -7.43 17.21
N GLY A 447 27.97 -6.81 16.25
CA GLY A 447 26.51 -6.74 16.19
C GLY A 447 25.88 -5.80 17.22
N TRP A 448 24.57 -5.56 17.03
CA TRP A 448 23.74 -4.95 18.07
C TRP A 448 23.60 -5.90 19.25
N GLN A 449 23.65 -5.36 20.47
CA GLN A 449 23.58 -6.14 21.70
C GLN A 449 22.11 -6.39 22.08
N GLU A 450 21.76 -7.60 22.53
CA GLU A 450 20.34 -7.97 22.70
C GLU A 450 19.71 -7.52 24.03
N SER A 451 20.50 -7.22 25.08
CA SER A 451 19.95 -6.76 26.35
C SER A 451 19.34 -5.37 26.24
N SER A 452 18.10 -5.20 26.71
CA SER A 452 17.41 -3.91 26.79
C SER A 452 18.08 -2.90 27.72
N GLU A 453 18.95 -3.36 28.63
CA GLU A 453 19.78 -2.51 29.50
C GLU A 453 20.87 -1.79 28.70
N GLN A 454 21.17 -2.27 27.49
CA GLN A 454 22.12 -1.65 26.58
C GLN A 454 21.42 -0.64 25.66
N ALA A 455 20.90 0.44 26.25
CA ALA A 455 20.38 1.58 25.50
C ALA A 455 21.27 2.82 25.70
N THR A 456 21.20 3.76 24.75
CA THR A 456 21.78 5.11 24.85
C THR A 456 20.68 6.13 24.62
N ASP A 457 20.35 6.92 25.65
CA ASP A 457 19.36 7.98 25.56
C ASP A 457 19.86 9.14 24.66
N LEU A 458 18.93 9.66 23.85
CA LEU A 458 19.16 10.71 22.86
C LEU A 458 18.27 11.91 23.16
N SER A 459 18.85 13.11 23.30
CA SER A 459 18.07 14.34 23.12
C SER A 459 17.94 14.68 21.64
N GLN A 460 19.00 14.46 20.85
CA GLN A 460 18.98 14.62 19.40
C GLN A 460 19.97 13.68 18.70
N LEU A 461 19.57 13.08 17.58
CA LEU A 461 20.46 12.50 16.57
C LEU A 461 20.11 13.12 15.22
N SER A 462 21.08 13.68 14.50
CA SER A 462 20.87 14.36 13.21
C SER A 462 21.97 14.06 12.21
N ALA A 463 21.61 13.93 10.93
CA ALA A 463 22.55 13.81 9.81
C ALA A 463 21.89 14.26 8.49
N SER A 464 22.69 14.79 7.57
CA SER A 464 22.33 14.93 6.16
C SER A 464 23.13 13.97 5.29
N PHE A 465 22.49 13.49 4.22
CA PHE A 465 23.02 12.53 3.29
C PHE A 465 22.90 13.05 1.86
N LYS A 466 24.02 13.06 1.14
CA LYS A 466 24.04 13.16 -0.32
C LYS A 466 24.14 11.76 -0.90
N ILE A 467 23.23 11.39 -1.79
CA ILE A 467 23.15 10.06 -2.38
C ILE A 467 23.54 10.16 -3.85
N ASP A 468 24.50 9.34 -4.28
CA ASP A 468 24.78 9.10 -5.71
C ASP A 468 25.00 7.61 -5.98
N LYS A 469 24.27 7.06 -6.97
CA LYS A 469 24.36 5.65 -7.40
C LYS A 469 24.33 4.67 -6.23
N GLY A 470 23.34 4.82 -5.36
CA GLY A 470 23.14 3.98 -4.17
C GLY A 470 24.12 4.24 -3.03
N GLN A 471 25.17 5.05 -3.20
CA GLN A 471 26.07 5.42 -2.11
C GLN A 471 25.59 6.72 -1.47
N ALA A 472 25.16 6.65 -0.21
CA ALA A 472 24.82 7.80 0.60
C ALA A 472 26.02 8.21 1.46
N GLN A 473 26.41 9.49 1.43
CA GLN A 473 27.52 10.04 2.20
C GLN A 473 27.03 11.13 3.16
N THR A 474 27.50 11.11 4.41
CA THR A 474 27.28 12.15 5.42
C THR A 474 28.61 12.67 5.98
N THR A 475 28.63 13.96 6.29
CA THR A 475 29.78 14.66 6.90
C THR A 475 29.40 15.41 8.18
N ASP A 476 28.16 15.27 8.64
CA ASP A 476 27.52 16.09 9.67
C ASP A 476 26.70 15.25 10.66
N LEU A 477 27.02 13.95 10.78
CA LEU A 477 26.41 13.08 11.78
C LEU A 477 26.71 13.64 13.17
N ASN A 478 25.67 13.98 13.91
CA ASN A 478 25.76 14.59 15.22
C ASN A 478 24.72 13.96 16.17
N LEU A 479 25.19 13.54 17.34
CA LEU A 479 24.42 12.93 18.40
C LEU A 479 24.65 13.72 19.69
N VAL A 480 23.55 14.06 20.34
CA VAL A 480 23.50 14.69 21.65
C VAL A 480 22.60 13.84 22.55
N GLY A 481 23.12 13.47 23.71
CA GLY A 481 22.39 12.81 24.78
C GLY A 481 22.82 13.37 26.13
N PRO A 482 22.17 12.97 27.25
CA PRO A 482 22.45 13.54 28.58
C PRO A 482 23.89 13.33 29.04
N LEU A 483 24.45 12.14 28.75
CA LEU A 483 25.79 11.72 29.19
C LEU A 483 26.83 11.64 28.07
N VAL A 484 26.42 11.86 26.81
CA VAL A 484 27.27 11.63 25.64
C VAL A 484 26.99 12.64 24.52
N LYS A 485 28.06 13.09 23.86
CA LYS A 485 28.01 13.78 22.57
C LYS A 485 28.88 13.02 21.58
N MET A 486 28.49 12.94 20.32
CA MET A 486 29.27 12.26 19.29
C MET A 486 29.08 12.94 17.94
N THR A 487 30.19 13.23 17.28
CA THR A 487 30.22 13.70 15.89
C THR A 487 30.79 12.62 14.98
N GLY A 488 30.43 12.60 13.70
CA GLY A 488 30.96 11.59 12.78
C GLY A 488 30.79 11.93 11.30
N VAL A 489 31.45 11.10 10.50
CA VAL A 489 31.39 11.12 9.03
C VAL A 489 31.27 9.67 8.54
N GLY A 490 30.72 9.45 7.35
CA GLY A 490 30.69 8.10 6.81
C GLY A 490 29.83 7.92 5.57
N THR A 491 29.65 6.65 5.22
CA THR A 491 28.91 6.22 4.05
C THR A 491 27.96 5.06 4.36
N ILE A 492 26.90 4.96 3.56
CA ILE A 492 25.96 3.85 3.51
C ILE A 492 25.88 3.41 2.04
N ASP A 493 26.13 2.13 1.77
CA ASP A 493 25.80 1.52 0.48
C ASP A 493 24.38 0.95 0.56
N LEU A 494 23.43 1.67 -0.04
CA LEU A 494 22.03 1.30 -0.12
C LEU A 494 21.81 0.03 -0.95
N GLY A 495 22.69 -0.29 -1.90
CA GLY A 495 22.59 -1.47 -2.76
C GLY A 495 23.10 -2.76 -2.10
N THR A 496 24.13 -2.67 -1.26
CA THR A 496 24.71 -3.83 -0.55
C THR A 496 24.36 -3.91 0.95
N LYS A 497 23.60 -2.93 1.47
CA LYS A 497 23.18 -2.81 2.87
C LYS A 497 24.34 -2.64 3.86
N GLN A 498 25.46 -2.08 3.40
CA GLN A 498 26.67 -1.87 4.20
C GLN A 498 26.72 -0.45 4.76
N ILE A 499 27.34 -0.29 5.93
CA ILE A 499 27.71 1.01 6.50
C ILE A 499 29.20 1.07 6.79
N GLY A 500 29.74 2.28 6.74
CA GLY A 500 31.10 2.61 7.17
C GLY A 500 31.12 4.01 7.75
N PHE A 501 31.08 4.12 9.08
CA PHE A 501 31.15 5.38 9.81
C PHE A 501 32.40 5.45 10.68
N ARG A 502 32.97 6.65 10.74
CA ARG A 502 33.96 7.07 11.74
C ARG A 502 33.26 8.05 12.68
N VAL A 503 33.24 7.74 13.98
CA VAL A 503 32.57 8.57 14.99
C VAL A 503 33.49 8.89 16.16
N GLU A 504 33.32 10.06 16.77
CA GLU A 504 34.12 10.55 17.89
C GLU A 504 33.23 10.80 19.12
N PRO A 505 33.01 9.77 19.97
CA PRO A 505 32.22 9.92 21.18
C PRO A 505 32.99 10.64 22.30
N LYS A 506 32.28 11.52 23.02
CA LYS A 506 32.75 12.31 24.15
C LYS A 506 31.75 12.18 25.29
N LEU A 507 32.22 11.79 26.48
CA LEU A 507 31.36 11.77 27.67
C LEU A 507 31.16 13.18 28.21
N VAL A 508 29.95 13.47 28.65
CA VAL A 508 29.61 14.70 29.37
C VAL A 508 29.57 14.38 30.86
N MET A 509 30.54 14.88 31.62
CA MET A 509 30.53 14.79 33.08
C MET A 509 29.56 15.83 33.64
N THR A 510 28.31 15.45 33.88
CA THR A 510 27.34 16.31 34.58
C THR A 510 27.54 16.23 36.09
N THR A 511 28.34 17.13 36.65
CA THR A 511 28.27 17.41 38.09
C THR A 511 27.02 18.21 38.37
N GLU A 512 25.98 17.56 38.89
CA GLU A 512 24.81 18.24 39.44
C GLU A 512 25.22 19.06 40.67
N GLY A 513 25.38 20.37 40.47
CA GLY A 513 25.77 21.32 41.50
C GLY A 513 26.83 22.30 41.02
N GLN A 514 26.50 23.61 41.07
CA GLN A 514 27.39 24.74 40.81
C GLN A 514 27.80 25.03 39.35
N GLY A 515 26.82 25.32 38.50
CA GLY A 515 26.76 26.64 37.82
C GLY A 515 27.91 27.10 36.91
N ARG A 516 28.80 26.23 36.42
CA ARG A 516 29.77 26.55 35.37
C ARG A 516 29.54 25.65 34.15
N PRO A 517 29.67 26.18 32.91
CA PRO A 517 29.71 25.35 31.72
C PRO A 517 31.04 24.59 31.69
N THR A 518 31.03 23.35 32.18
CA THR A 518 32.18 22.44 32.08
C THR A 518 32.24 21.87 30.66
N GLU A 519 33.36 22.07 29.97
CA GLU A 519 33.56 21.43 28.66
C GLU A 519 33.55 19.90 28.79
N PRO A 520 32.93 19.15 27.85
CA PRO A 520 32.91 17.69 27.91
C PRO A 520 34.32 17.10 27.89
N VAL A 521 34.70 16.37 28.95
CA VAL A 521 35.97 15.64 29.02
C VAL A 521 35.87 14.41 28.11
N GLY A 522 36.19 14.62 26.84
CA GLY A 522 36.09 13.59 25.80
C GLY A 522 37.14 12.50 25.96
N LEU A 523 36.70 11.26 26.17
CA LEU A 523 37.59 10.10 26.08
C LEU A 523 38.13 9.90 24.65
N GLY A 524 37.46 10.44 23.63
CA GLY A 524 38.09 10.94 22.40
C GLY A 524 38.68 9.90 21.44
N ILE A 525 38.59 8.62 21.77
CA ILE A 525 38.98 7.50 20.90
C ILE A 525 38.02 7.48 19.69
N PRO A 526 38.50 7.66 18.45
CA PRO A 526 37.65 7.48 17.28
C PRO A 526 37.20 6.01 17.19
N VAL A 527 35.93 5.80 16.89
CA VAL A 527 35.31 4.47 16.78
C VAL A 527 34.88 4.27 15.32
N MET A 528 35.22 3.11 14.78
CA MET A 528 34.75 2.66 13.47
C MET A 528 33.49 1.80 13.65
N ILE A 529 32.50 2.03 12.80
CA ILE A 529 31.25 1.27 12.71
C ILE A 529 31.13 0.78 11.27
N GLU A 530 31.42 -0.50 11.04
CA GLU A 530 31.55 -1.06 9.68
C GLU A 530 30.78 -2.37 9.50
N GLY A 531 30.34 -2.64 8.26
CA GLY A 531 29.69 -3.89 7.87
C GLY A 531 28.18 -3.75 7.64
N PRO A 532 27.41 -4.86 7.64
CA PRO A 532 25.98 -4.82 7.36
C PRO A 532 25.21 -3.98 8.37
N TRP A 533 24.30 -3.11 7.93
CA TRP A 533 23.56 -2.22 8.85
C TRP A 533 22.72 -2.96 9.92
N GLY A 534 22.36 -4.21 9.64
CA GLY A 534 21.61 -5.07 10.58
C GLY A 534 22.48 -5.71 11.66
N ALA A 535 23.81 -5.74 11.48
CA ALA A 535 24.76 -6.32 12.43
C ALA A 535 26.18 -5.74 12.21
N PRO A 536 26.41 -4.45 12.48
CA PRO A 536 27.71 -3.82 12.27
C PRO A 536 28.73 -4.27 13.31
N ARG A 537 30.01 -4.14 12.96
CA ARG A 537 31.14 -4.29 13.89
C ARG A 537 31.54 -2.91 14.41
N ILE A 538 31.82 -2.82 15.70
CA ILE A 538 32.13 -1.56 16.38
C ILE A 538 33.44 -1.71 17.15
N TYR A 539 34.46 -0.95 16.76
CA TYR A 539 35.82 -1.09 17.31
C TYR A 539 36.59 0.25 17.34
N PRO A 540 37.60 0.39 18.22
CA PRO A 540 38.48 1.56 18.24
C PRO A 540 39.30 1.66 16.95
N GLU A 541 39.48 2.86 16.43
CA GLU A 541 40.47 3.11 15.39
C GLU A 541 41.87 3.11 15.98
N MET A 542 42.50 1.93 16.04
CA MET A 542 43.87 1.80 16.54
C MET A 542 44.93 2.34 15.56
N GLN A 543 44.67 2.31 14.24
CA GLN A 543 45.65 2.75 13.23
C GLN A 543 45.99 4.24 13.36
N GLY A 544 45.00 5.14 13.37
CA GLY A 544 45.24 6.58 13.55
C GLY A 544 45.90 6.97 14.88
N MET A 545 45.87 6.09 15.90
CA MET A 545 46.64 6.27 17.15
C MET A 545 48.08 5.80 17.06
N LEU A 546 48.35 4.75 16.27
CA LEU A 546 49.70 4.23 15.99
C LEU A 546 50.46 5.16 15.03
N ASP A 547 49.76 5.79 14.10
CA ASP A 547 50.32 6.75 13.13
C ASP A 547 50.69 8.10 13.77
N ASN A 548 50.13 8.43 14.95
CA ASN A 548 50.44 9.66 15.69
C ASN A 548 50.51 9.41 17.21
N PRO A 549 51.60 8.78 17.69
CA PRO A 549 51.75 8.40 19.09
C PRO A 549 51.86 9.61 20.04
N GLU A 550 52.38 10.76 19.58
CA GLU A 550 52.40 11.99 20.37
C GLU A 550 50.98 12.50 20.65
N ALA A 551 50.07 12.47 19.67
CA ALA A 551 48.68 12.86 19.87
C ALA A 551 47.94 11.89 20.80
N ALA A 552 48.17 10.58 20.65
CA ALA A 552 47.62 9.57 21.56
C ALA A 552 48.11 9.78 23.01
N TYR A 553 49.41 10.04 23.20
CA TYR A 553 49.98 10.34 24.51
C TYR A 553 49.49 11.68 25.10
N ALA A 554 49.27 12.70 24.26
CA ALA A 554 48.66 13.96 24.69
C ALA A 554 47.23 13.75 25.20
N ARG A 555 46.40 12.98 24.48
CA ARG A 555 45.04 12.59 24.89
C ARG A 555 45.05 11.80 26.21
N LEU A 556 46.00 10.88 26.40
CA LEU A 556 46.18 10.14 27.67
C LEU A 556 46.61 11.05 28.83
N LYS A 557 47.51 12.00 28.58
CA LYS A 557 47.94 13.01 29.57
C LYS A 557 46.81 13.95 29.97
N GLU A 558 45.92 14.27 29.03
CA GLU A 558 44.72 15.07 29.25
C GLU A 558 43.64 14.27 30.02
N MET A 559 43.44 13.00 29.69
CA MET A 559 42.62 12.05 30.46
C MET A 559 43.10 11.95 31.92
N GLY A 560 44.42 11.89 32.15
CA GLY A 560 45.00 11.94 33.49
C GLY A 560 44.68 13.22 34.25
N LYS A 561 44.68 14.39 33.60
CA LYS A 561 44.29 15.66 34.23
C LYS A 561 42.80 15.73 34.55
N GLY A 562 41.94 15.16 33.71
CA GLY A 562 40.49 15.11 33.92
C GLY A 562 40.09 14.18 35.08
N LEU A 563 40.78 13.05 35.25
CA LEU A 563 40.48 12.08 36.31
C LEU A 563 41.18 12.38 37.65
N PHE A 564 42.38 12.97 37.63
CA PHE A 564 43.22 13.19 38.83
C PHE A 564 43.46 14.66 39.18
N GLY A 565 42.80 15.58 38.47
CA GLY A 565 42.91 17.03 38.64
C GLY A 565 44.22 17.61 38.08
N ALA A 566 44.23 18.92 37.84
CA ALA A 566 45.34 19.62 37.18
C ALA A 566 46.71 19.48 37.88
N ASN A 567 46.72 19.14 39.18
CA ASN A 567 47.92 18.97 40.02
C ASN A 567 48.14 17.54 40.51
N GLY A 568 47.37 16.53 40.04
CA GLY A 568 47.53 15.13 40.47
C GLY A 568 47.22 14.84 41.94
N GLY A 569 46.52 15.75 42.64
CA GLY A 569 46.29 15.71 44.09
C GLY A 569 45.19 14.75 44.58
N GLY A 570 44.65 13.90 43.71
CA GLY A 570 43.52 13.00 44.04
C GLY A 570 43.87 11.76 44.87
N LEU A 571 45.15 11.47 45.09
CA LEU A 571 45.62 10.29 45.82
C LEU A 571 46.56 10.68 46.96
N ASN A 572 46.01 10.91 48.14
CA ASN A 572 46.80 11.00 49.37
C ASN A 572 47.51 9.67 49.61
N SER A 573 48.84 9.69 49.65
CA SER A 573 49.70 8.51 49.83
C SER A 573 49.40 7.70 51.10
N SER A 574 48.74 8.32 52.09
CA SER A 574 48.25 7.67 53.31
C SER A 574 47.18 6.59 53.08
N GLY A 575 46.41 6.64 51.98
CA GLY A 575 45.33 5.68 51.73
C GLY A 575 45.82 4.32 51.21
N ILE A 576 46.76 4.32 50.28
CA ILE A 576 47.27 3.11 49.62
C ILE A 576 48.28 2.38 50.52
N GLY A 577 49.08 3.11 51.31
CA GLY A 577 50.00 2.51 52.28
C GLY A 577 49.29 1.69 53.37
N ALA A 578 48.11 2.15 53.82
CA ALA A 578 47.31 1.43 54.82
C ALA A 578 46.69 0.13 54.24
N ALA A 579 46.24 0.15 52.98
CA ALA A 579 45.64 -1.02 52.32
C ALA A 579 46.67 -2.12 51.99
N LEU A 580 47.92 -1.75 51.65
CA LEU A 580 48.99 -2.71 51.35
C LEU A 580 49.76 -3.19 52.59
N GLY A 581 49.85 -2.37 53.65
CA GLY A 581 50.51 -2.75 54.90
C GLY A 581 49.84 -3.94 55.62
N GLY A 582 48.53 -4.11 55.45
CA GLY A 582 47.78 -5.25 56.00
C GLY A 582 47.96 -6.58 55.25
N LEU A 583 48.57 -6.59 54.06
CA LEU A 583 48.65 -7.77 53.19
C LEU A 583 50.04 -8.43 53.14
N LEU A 584 51.06 -7.80 53.74
CA LEU A 584 52.48 -8.15 53.52
C LEU A 584 53.31 -8.40 54.80
N GLY A 585 52.68 -8.51 55.97
CA GLY A 585 53.37 -8.75 57.25
C GLY A 585 52.71 -9.81 58.12
N GLY A 586 53.17 -11.07 58.05
CA GLY A 586 52.70 -12.15 58.94
C GLY A 586 52.92 -13.56 58.41
N GLY A 587 54.18 -13.99 58.29
CA GLY A 587 54.51 -15.33 57.77
C GLY A 587 54.53 -16.45 58.80
N GLN A 588 54.04 -17.62 58.37
CA GLN A 588 54.75 -18.92 58.48
C GLN A 588 54.78 -19.67 59.82
N ALA A 589 53.91 -20.69 59.94
CA ALA A 589 54.33 -22.09 60.22
C ALA A 589 53.13 -23.06 60.09
N GLY A 590 53.25 -24.10 59.26
CA GLY A 590 52.26 -25.18 59.18
C GLY A 590 52.88 -26.42 58.54
N ALA A 591 52.88 -27.54 59.25
CA ALA A 591 53.43 -28.80 58.77
C ALA A 591 52.66 -30.02 59.33
N ALA A 592 52.44 -30.99 58.43
CA ALA A 592 52.02 -32.40 58.65
C ALA A 592 50.60 -32.69 59.20
N GLY A 593 49.89 -33.63 58.54
CA GLY A 593 48.76 -34.38 59.15
C GLY A 593 47.53 -34.67 58.27
N THR A 594 47.63 -35.61 57.33
CA THR A 594 46.49 -36.40 56.76
C THR A 594 46.31 -37.72 57.54
N PRO A 595 45.27 -38.59 57.33
CA PRO A 595 44.12 -38.55 56.40
C PRO A 595 42.73 -38.94 57.01
N ASP A 596 41.70 -39.02 56.13
CA ASP A 596 40.52 -39.94 56.17
C ASP A 596 39.39 -39.69 57.19
N THR A 597 38.10 -40.04 57.01
CA THR A 597 37.33 -40.80 55.97
C THR A 597 35.93 -40.19 55.77
N GLY A 598 35.24 -40.47 54.65
CA GLY A 598 33.76 -40.63 54.65
C GLY A 598 32.96 -39.76 53.68
N GLN A 599 32.01 -40.37 52.97
CA GLN A 599 31.29 -39.80 51.82
C GLN A 599 29.77 -39.65 52.07
N SER A 600 29.16 -38.71 51.33
CA SER A 600 27.73 -38.62 50.93
C SER A 600 26.79 -37.63 51.67
N GLY A 601 26.18 -36.72 50.89
CA GLY A 601 25.16 -35.75 51.31
C GLY A 601 25.17 -34.45 50.46
N LYS A 602 24.13 -34.20 49.66
CA LYS A 602 23.92 -32.94 48.88
C LYS A 602 23.03 -31.96 49.67
N PRO A 603 22.79 -30.71 49.19
CA PRO A 603 23.74 -29.62 48.97
C PRO A 603 23.32 -28.35 49.76
N ASN A 604 24.28 -27.51 50.17
CA ASN A 604 23.97 -26.30 50.95
C ASN A 604 23.55 -25.09 50.10
N ASP A 605 22.58 -24.36 50.65
CA ASP A 605 22.05 -23.07 50.22
C ASP A 605 23.02 -21.91 50.58
N PRO A 606 23.49 -21.09 49.61
CA PRO A 606 24.59 -20.15 49.84
C PRO A 606 24.16 -18.68 50.13
N LEU A 607 23.10 -18.44 50.91
CA LEU A 607 22.73 -17.08 51.38
C LEU A 607 22.36 -16.96 52.88
N GLY A 608 22.84 -17.89 53.71
CA GLY A 608 22.68 -17.80 55.18
C GLY A 608 23.59 -16.75 55.83
N GLY A 609 23.03 -15.58 56.17
CA GLY A 609 23.73 -14.53 56.94
C GLY A 609 22.80 -13.39 57.39
N GLN A 610 23.17 -12.67 58.46
CA GLN A 610 22.34 -11.70 59.22
C GLN A 610 21.67 -10.55 58.44
N LEU A 611 22.00 -10.38 57.15
CA LEU A 611 21.33 -9.44 56.25
C LEU A 611 19.94 -9.95 55.79
N GLY A 612 19.69 -11.26 55.80
CA GLY A 612 18.38 -11.82 55.48
C GLY A 612 17.31 -11.52 56.54
N GLU A 613 17.69 -11.63 57.82
CA GLU A 613 16.77 -11.40 58.96
C GLU A 613 16.42 -9.92 59.16
N THR A 614 17.30 -9.00 58.76
CA THR A 614 17.06 -7.55 58.86
C THR A 614 16.16 -7.02 57.74
N ILE A 615 16.23 -7.60 56.53
CA ILE A 615 15.33 -7.22 55.42
C ILE A 615 13.92 -7.83 55.60
N GLY A 616 13.83 -9.07 56.10
CA GLY A 616 12.54 -9.73 56.36
C GLY A 616 11.64 -8.97 57.32
N ASN A 617 12.21 -8.45 58.42
CA ASN A 617 11.45 -7.70 59.44
C ASN A 617 10.98 -6.32 58.96
N LEU A 618 11.66 -5.68 58.00
CA LEU A 618 11.25 -4.37 57.48
C LEU A 618 10.05 -4.46 56.51
N LEU A 619 10.00 -5.52 55.69
CA LEU A 619 8.90 -5.77 54.75
C LEU A 619 7.60 -6.17 55.44
N GLN A 620 7.67 -6.83 56.61
CA GLN A 620 6.48 -7.27 57.34
C GLN A 620 5.80 -6.14 58.15
N GLN A 621 6.51 -5.03 58.39
CA GLN A 621 5.99 -3.88 59.15
C GLN A 621 5.33 -2.81 58.26
N GLY A 622 5.50 -2.87 56.94
CA GLY A 622 4.90 -1.94 55.97
C GLY A 622 3.54 -2.36 55.39
N LEU A 623 3.08 -3.60 55.62
CA LEU A 623 1.93 -4.19 54.90
C LEU A 623 0.71 -4.52 55.77
N SER A 624 0.65 -4.02 56.99
CA SER A 624 -0.43 -4.27 57.98
C SER A 624 -1.36 -3.08 58.22
N GLY A 625 -1.27 -2.01 57.41
CA GLY A 625 -2.01 -0.74 57.59
C GLY A 625 -3.27 -0.53 56.74
N LEU A 626 -3.64 -1.44 55.83
CA LEU A 626 -4.77 -1.23 54.90
C LEU A 626 -5.61 -2.50 54.73
N GLY A 627 -6.72 -2.63 55.49
CA GLY A 627 -7.61 -3.79 55.33
C GLY A 627 -8.73 -3.98 56.37
N GLN A 628 -9.64 -3.01 56.51
CA GLN A 628 -10.98 -3.15 57.10
C GLN A 628 -11.72 -1.79 57.04
N GLY A 629 -12.95 -1.66 56.54
CA GLY A 629 -13.82 -2.60 55.84
C GLY A 629 -15.09 -1.86 55.37
N ALA A 630 -15.85 -2.43 54.41
CA ALA A 630 -17.14 -1.87 53.99
C ALA A 630 -18.10 -2.96 53.47
N THR A 631 -19.03 -3.38 54.33
CA THR A 631 -20.25 -4.10 53.92
C THR A 631 -21.30 -3.08 53.46
N GLY A 632 -21.84 -3.22 52.26
CA GLY A 632 -22.86 -2.30 51.75
C GLY A 632 -24.30 -2.75 52.02
N GLN A 633 -25.25 -1.81 52.07
CA GLN A 633 -26.60 -1.99 51.52
C GLN A 633 -27.42 -0.68 51.45
N GLY A 634 -28.15 -0.49 50.35
CA GLY A 634 -29.48 0.18 50.32
C GLY A 634 -29.57 1.71 50.26
N GLY A 635 -30.52 2.22 49.47
CA GLY A 635 -30.98 3.63 49.48
C GLY A 635 -31.27 4.20 48.09
N ALA A 636 -32.43 4.83 47.87
CA ALA A 636 -32.90 5.22 46.53
C ALA A 636 -33.48 6.65 46.45
N ARG A 637 -33.23 7.34 45.31
CA ARG A 637 -33.98 8.50 44.76
C ARG A 637 -33.99 9.81 45.61
N PRO A 638 -34.50 10.97 45.10
CA PRO A 638 -34.62 11.47 43.71
C PRO A 638 -34.24 12.97 43.49
N THR A 639 -34.06 13.37 42.22
CA THR A 639 -34.43 14.64 41.52
C THR A 639 -34.49 16.07 42.17
N GLN A 640 -34.12 17.06 41.32
CA GLN A 640 -34.67 18.44 41.12
C GLN A 640 -34.07 19.69 41.83
N GLY A 641 -34.01 20.80 41.07
CA GLY A 641 -33.70 22.19 41.49
C GLY A 641 -32.70 22.92 40.55
N ARG A 642 -33.10 23.49 39.38
CA ARG A 642 -33.51 24.91 39.15
C ARG A 642 -32.64 25.96 39.87
N SER A 643 -31.83 26.82 39.20
CA SER A 643 -32.10 27.90 38.21
C SER A 643 -32.19 29.30 38.83
N ILE A 644 -31.24 30.22 38.54
CA ILE A 644 -31.46 31.69 38.49
C ILE A 644 -30.53 32.33 37.43
N LEU A 645 -30.90 33.50 36.91
CA LEU A 645 -30.29 34.24 35.78
C LEU A 645 -29.99 35.72 36.16
N ASN A 646 -29.24 36.40 35.27
CA ASN A 646 -29.31 37.84 34.95
C ASN A 646 -28.38 38.85 35.73
N PRO A 647 -28.17 40.10 35.23
CA PRO A 647 -26.86 40.48 34.67
C PRO A 647 -26.35 41.92 34.99
N ASN A 648 -25.14 42.25 34.51
CA ASN A 648 -24.71 43.56 33.93
C ASN A 648 -23.21 43.82 34.15
N ALA A 649 -22.46 44.14 33.07
CA ALA A 649 -21.36 45.11 33.08
C ALA A 649 -20.91 45.46 31.65
N SER A 650 -20.93 46.76 31.36
CA SER A 650 -20.71 47.46 30.10
C SER A 650 -19.36 47.25 29.39
N THR A 651 -19.38 47.26 28.05
CA THR A 651 -18.22 47.51 27.16
C THR A 651 -17.77 48.99 27.20
N PRO A 652 -16.57 49.31 26.70
CA PRO A 652 -16.51 50.29 25.61
C PRO A 652 -15.50 50.00 24.47
N ALA A 653 -16.00 50.23 23.25
CA ALA A 653 -15.36 50.72 22.01
C ALA A 653 -13.87 50.42 21.65
N ALA A 654 -13.69 49.95 20.40
CA ALA A 654 -12.45 50.08 19.63
C ALA A 654 -12.61 51.19 18.55
N PRO A 655 -11.55 51.95 18.18
CA PRO A 655 -11.64 52.99 17.14
C PRO A 655 -11.57 52.44 15.69
N ALA A 656 -12.05 53.26 14.75
CA ALA A 656 -12.25 52.90 13.35
C ALA A 656 -11.07 53.21 12.41
N GLU A 657 -11.23 52.77 11.16
CA GLU A 657 -10.36 52.99 10.00
C GLU A 657 -10.07 54.49 9.72
N THR A 658 -8.99 54.77 8.98
CA THR A 658 -8.69 56.13 8.50
C THR A 658 -8.14 56.10 7.07
N THR A 659 -8.44 57.18 6.32
CA THR A 659 -8.41 57.26 4.86
C THR A 659 -7.09 57.79 4.26
N ALA A 660 -6.85 57.48 2.97
CA ALA A 660 -6.00 58.25 2.04
C ALA A 660 -6.67 59.65 1.72
N PRO A 661 -6.13 60.59 0.89
CA PRO A 661 -5.11 60.55 -0.20
C PRO A 661 -3.98 61.61 0.06
N PRO A 662 -3.23 62.27 -0.88
CA PRO A 662 -3.22 62.29 -2.36
C PRO A 662 -1.83 62.11 -3.04
N ALA A 663 -1.72 62.50 -4.31
CA ALA A 663 -0.53 62.47 -5.18
C ALA A 663 -0.20 63.86 -5.77
N PRO A 664 0.94 64.02 -6.48
CA PRO A 664 0.87 64.62 -7.83
C PRO A 664 1.83 64.03 -8.90
N ALA A 665 1.40 64.16 -10.17
CA ALA A 665 2.10 64.32 -11.47
C ALA A 665 3.54 63.76 -11.71
N ASP A 666 3.93 63.28 -12.91
CA ASP A 666 3.55 63.77 -14.25
C ASP A 666 3.82 62.78 -15.42
N ALA A 667 3.36 63.15 -16.63
CA ALA A 667 3.85 62.75 -17.98
C ALA A 667 3.43 61.44 -18.72
N THR A 668 2.34 61.57 -19.50
CA THR A 668 2.16 61.11 -20.92
C THR A 668 1.91 59.62 -21.30
N PRO A 669 1.21 59.34 -22.44
CA PRO A 669 0.46 58.09 -22.64
C PRO A 669 0.96 57.18 -23.76
N GLN A 670 0.74 55.86 -23.62
CA GLN A 670 0.85 54.94 -24.77
C GLN A 670 -0.07 53.70 -24.69
N GLN A 671 -1.12 53.75 -25.52
CA GLN A 671 -1.64 52.63 -26.32
C GLN A 671 -2.34 51.45 -25.59
N ASP A 672 -3.65 51.63 -25.39
CA ASP A 672 -4.60 50.55 -25.05
C ASP A 672 -4.53 49.38 -26.04
N SER A 673 -4.44 48.16 -25.50
CA SER A 673 -4.58 46.93 -26.28
C SER A 673 -5.97 46.32 -26.05
N GLN A 674 -6.88 46.57 -27.00
CA GLN A 674 -8.18 45.88 -27.10
C GLN A 674 -8.09 44.59 -27.94
N PRO A 675 -7.66 43.45 -27.35
CA PRO A 675 -8.14 42.16 -27.89
C PRO A 675 -8.68 41.19 -26.83
N MET A 676 -8.49 41.44 -25.53
CA MET A 676 -8.82 40.44 -24.50
C MET A 676 -10.32 40.36 -24.17
N ASN A 677 -11.06 41.47 -24.27
CA ASN A 677 -12.48 41.52 -23.87
C ASN A 677 -13.44 40.94 -24.92
N ASP A 678 -13.08 40.90 -26.21
CA ASP A 678 -13.92 40.29 -27.24
C ASP A 678 -13.84 38.76 -27.25
N VAL A 679 -12.69 38.18 -26.87
CA VAL A 679 -12.52 36.73 -26.68
C VAL A 679 -13.41 36.22 -25.53
N LEU A 680 -13.54 36.98 -24.45
CA LEU A 680 -14.39 36.63 -23.31
C LEU A 680 -15.90 36.68 -23.62
N ARG A 681 -16.32 37.45 -24.63
CA ARG A 681 -17.74 37.51 -25.06
C ARG A 681 -18.16 36.35 -25.98
N GLN A 682 -17.23 35.66 -26.64
CA GLN A 682 -17.55 34.48 -27.46
C GLN A 682 -17.60 33.16 -26.67
N LEU A 683 -17.03 33.10 -25.46
CA LEU A 683 -16.93 31.86 -24.67
C LEU A 683 -18.15 31.55 -23.77
N PHE A 684 -19.09 32.48 -23.60
CA PHE A 684 -20.22 32.34 -22.67
C PHE A 684 -21.61 32.42 -23.33
N ASN A 685 -21.72 32.12 -24.62
CA ASN A 685 -23.03 32.10 -25.27
C ASN A 685 -23.17 31.02 -26.36
N ARG A 686 -23.29 29.76 -25.94
CA ARG A 686 -24.01 28.67 -26.62
C ARG A 686 -24.21 27.46 -25.70
#